data_AF-A0A8C3RQ74-F1
#
_entry.id   AF-A0A8C3RQ74-F1
#
_cell.length_a   1.000
_cell.length_b   1.000
_cell.length_c   1.000
_cell.angle_alpha   90.00
_cell.angle_beta   90.00
_cell.angle_gamma   90.00
#
_symmetry.space_group_name_H-M   'P 1'
#
loop_
_entity.id
_entity.type
_entity.pdbx_description
1 polymer ?
#
loop_
_entity_poly.entity_id
_entity_poly.type
_entity_poly.pdbx_seq_one_letter_code
_entity_poly.pdbx_strand_id
1 'polypeptide(L)'
;MNSSSYGYHSSDSLFSNSTGTRTSIDSNENFLSVNCGPTLINSCISFGNGTLEESRLEMLQQIANRVQRDILGCEDKLILARNALQSDAKRLESGLQFQNEAEIAGYILECENLLRQQVIDAQILIDGKYYQADQLVQRVAKLRDDLMALRTECSSVFSKGRTLTTEQTKLMISGITQSLNSGFAPNLNPDLNSGMTQSLTPTLTSSSLTSGLSSGLTSRLTPAITPAYTPGFPPRVIQTYVTGVDTNALQTLKLMQIRKPLMKSAFVDQNLTEEEVNMKFVQDLLNWVDEMQVQLDRTEWGSDLPSVESHLENHKNAHRAIEDFESSLKEAKISEIQMTAPLKLSYAEKLHKLESQYAKLLNTSRNQERRLDTLHNFVSRATGELIWLNEKEEEEVAYDWSERNSNISRKKEYHADLMRELDQKEEVIKSVQEIAEQLLLENHPARLTIEAYRAAMQTQWSWILQLCHCVEQHLRENAAYFEFFNDAKEAMDYLKNLKDAIQRKYSCDRSSSLHKLEDLVQESMEEKEQLLQYKSTVAGLVGKAKAIIQLKPRNPDSPLKTSIPIKAICDYRQIEITIYKDDECVLASNSHRAKWKVISPSGNEAMVPSVCFTVPPPNKEAIDTANRIEQHFQNVLTLWHESHINMKSVVSWHYLTNEIDTVRAGNVASIKTMLPGEHQQVLSNLQSRFDDFLEDSQDSKIFSGSDIAHLEREVNVCKQYYQELLKSAEREEQEESIYNLYISEVRNIRLRLENCEDRLIRQIRTPLERDDLHESVFRISEQEKLKKELDRLKDDLGMITDKCEEFFSQAAGSPSVPTLRSELNVIIQNMNQVYSMSSIYIEKLKTVNLVLRNTQGAEALVKLYETKLCEEEAVTADKNNIENLMGTLKQWRSEVDEKREVFHALEDELQKAKAISDQMFKTHKERDLDFDWHKEKADQLSERWQNVHSQIENRLRDLEGISKSLKYYKDTYHTLDAWIQKVEDTQRKIQENQPENSKALAKQLNQQKMLVSEIEMKQNKIDECQKYSEQYSSSVKDYELQTMTYRAMVDSQQKSPVKRRRMQSSSDLIIQEFMDLRTRYTALVTLMTQYIKFAGDSLKRLEEEEV
;
A
#
# COMPACT_ATOMS: atom_id res chain seq x y z
N MET A 1 16.99 53.22 -35.20
CA MET A 1 16.30 52.58 -36.34
C MET A 1 17.37 52.06 -37.29
N ASN A 2 17.18 50.87 -37.88
CA ASN A 2 18.26 50.00 -38.40
C ASN A 2 19.15 49.46 -37.25
N SER A 3 19.81 48.30 -37.32
CA SER A 3 19.71 47.19 -38.30
C SER A 3 20.28 45.87 -37.74
N SER A 4 19.80 44.75 -38.29
CA SER A 4 20.56 43.59 -38.80
C SER A 4 21.88 43.08 -38.16
N SER A 5 21.98 41.74 -38.07
CA SER A 5 23.11 40.88 -38.50
C SER A 5 24.25 40.39 -37.56
N TYR A 6 24.41 39.04 -37.56
CA TYR A 6 25.66 38.24 -37.68
C TYR A 6 26.77 38.22 -36.59
N GLY A 7 27.58 37.14 -36.59
CA GLY A 7 28.85 36.97 -35.85
C GLY A 7 28.73 36.02 -34.63
N TYR A 8 29.05 34.72 -34.62
CA TYR A 8 30.08 33.87 -35.25
C TYR A 8 31.46 33.85 -34.56
N HIS A 9 32.01 32.64 -34.42
CA HIS A 9 33.31 32.21 -33.84
C HIS A 9 33.47 32.26 -32.30
N SER A 10 34.36 31.46 -31.68
CA SER A 10 34.93 30.10 -31.97
C SER A 10 36.00 29.81 -30.90
N SER A 11 36.40 28.55 -30.76
CA SER A 11 37.77 28.13 -30.34
C SER A 11 38.16 28.29 -28.86
N ASP A 12 38.92 27.36 -28.25
CA ASP A 12 39.24 25.99 -28.71
C ASP A 12 39.76 25.08 -27.57
N SER A 13 39.98 23.81 -27.91
CA SER A 13 40.87 22.84 -27.24
C SER A 13 40.50 22.31 -25.84
N LEU A 14 39.94 21.09 -25.83
CA LEU A 14 40.32 20.04 -24.90
C LEU A 14 40.68 18.79 -25.71
N PHE A 15 41.85 18.21 -25.46
CA PHE A 15 42.34 17.01 -26.17
C PHE A 15 42.65 15.88 -25.18
N SER A 16 42.20 14.68 -25.54
CA SER A 16 42.75 13.36 -25.18
C SER A 16 42.76 12.85 -23.72
N ASN A 17 41.84 11.91 -23.50
CA ASN A 17 42.13 10.48 -23.24
C ASN A 17 42.78 10.00 -21.90
N SER A 18 41.89 9.39 -21.08
CA SER A 18 41.81 7.92 -20.90
C SER A 18 42.47 7.20 -19.70
N THR A 19 41.82 6.08 -19.34
CA THR A 19 42.27 4.91 -18.54
C THR A 19 42.52 5.06 -17.02
N GLY A 20 42.00 4.09 -16.26
CA GLY A 20 42.26 3.90 -14.81
C GLY A 20 41.05 3.32 -14.06
N THR A 21 41.10 2.06 -13.63
CA THR A 21 39.94 1.34 -13.06
C THR A 21 40.25 0.75 -11.67
N ARG A 22 39.31 0.86 -10.70
CA ARG A 22 39.33 0.26 -9.33
C ARG A 22 40.45 0.78 -8.39
N THR A 23 40.39 0.73 -7.05
CA THR A 23 39.50 0.08 -6.04
C THR A 23 39.60 0.81 -4.67
N SER A 24 38.83 0.37 -3.65
CA SER A 24 38.85 0.83 -2.22
C SER A 24 38.11 2.16 -1.98
N ILE A 25 37.13 2.33 -1.07
CA ILE A 25 36.82 1.86 0.31
C ILE A 25 37.38 2.79 1.42
N ASP A 26 36.41 3.27 2.22
CA ASP A 26 36.42 3.85 3.57
C ASP A 26 36.82 5.31 3.91
N SER A 27 36.14 5.77 4.98
CA SER A 27 36.31 6.97 5.82
C SER A 27 35.94 8.36 5.26
N ASN A 28 34.91 8.94 5.92
CA ASN A 28 34.80 10.29 6.49
C ASN A 28 36.00 11.25 6.23
N GLU A 29 35.80 12.56 6.01
CA GLU A 29 34.84 13.43 6.69
C GLU A 29 34.70 14.82 6.00
N ASN A 30 33.58 15.52 6.22
CA ASN A 30 33.39 16.99 6.11
C ASN A 30 33.68 17.74 4.77
N PHE A 31 32.79 18.68 4.38
CA PHE A 31 33.07 20.14 4.35
C PHE A 31 31.90 21.01 3.79
N LEU A 32 31.28 21.81 4.69
CA LEU A 32 30.88 23.23 4.52
C LEU A 32 29.97 23.76 3.37
N SER A 33 28.80 24.31 3.78
CA SER A 33 28.47 25.77 3.81
C SER A 33 27.32 26.34 2.93
N VAL A 34 26.93 27.60 3.28
CA VAL A 34 26.04 28.59 2.60
C VAL A 34 24.53 28.36 2.84
N ASN A 35 23.86 29.04 3.79
CA ASN A 35 23.38 30.46 3.85
C ASN A 35 22.24 30.77 2.84
N CYS A 36 21.17 31.55 3.08
CA CYS A 36 20.52 32.25 4.22
C CYS A 36 19.06 32.57 3.75
N GLY A 37 18.06 33.02 4.54
CA GLY A 37 18.00 33.48 5.94
C GLY A 37 16.55 33.83 6.39
N PRO A 38 16.25 34.98 7.06
CA PRO A 38 15.54 34.90 8.36
C PRO A 38 14.43 35.94 8.68
N THR A 39 13.63 35.64 9.73
CA THR A 39 12.95 36.62 10.64
C THR A 39 12.77 35.95 12.03
N LEU A 40 13.46 36.41 13.09
CA LEU A 40 12.95 37.29 14.17
C LEU A 40 11.75 36.70 14.96
N ILE A 41 11.84 36.51 16.28
CA ILE A 41 11.81 37.58 17.32
C ILE A 41 12.87 37.37 18.46
N ASN A 42 13.13 38.44 19.25
CA ASN A 42 14.22 38.55 20.23
C ASN A 42 14.06 37.78 21.57
N SER A 43 15.15 37.12 21.95
CA SER A 43 15.93 37.25 23.20
C SER A 43 15.27 37.74 24.51
N CYS A 44 15.58 37.05 25.62
CA CYS A 44 15.92 37.72 26.89
C CYS A 44 16.80 36.88 27.86
N ILE A 45 17.97 37.44 28.21
CA ILE A 45 18.77 37.25 29.45
C ILE A 45 19.21 35.82 29.86
N SER A 46 20.53 35.63 29.95
CA SER A 46 21.19 34.59 30.76
C SER A 46 21.86 35.22 31.99
N PHE A 47 21.67 34.62 33.17
CA PHE A 47 22.62 34.64 34.31
C PHE A 47 22.14 33.62 35.36
N GLY A 48 22.92 32.56 35.63
CA GLY A 48 22.57 31.57 36.68
C GLY A 48 22.98 30.10 36.46
N ASN A 49 23.96 29.81 35.58
CA ASN A 49 24.28 28.46 35.11
C ASN A 49 25.08 27.57 36.09
N GLY A 50 24.68 27.53 37.36
CA GLY A 50 25.20 26.61 38.38
C GLY A 50 24.17 25.54 38.73
N THR A 51 23.13 25.94 39.47
CA THR A 51 22.08 25.04 39.99
C THR A 51 21.11 24.54 38.91
N LEU A 52 20.81 25.36 37.90
CA LEU A 52 19.82 25.01 36.88
C LEU A 52 20.25 23.80 36.02
N GLU A 53 21.55 23.64 35.79
CA GLU A 53 22.10 22.55 34.98
C GLU A 53 22.17 21.23 35.76
N GLU A 54 22.43 21.31 37.07
CA GLU A 54 22.38 20.16 37.99
C GLU A 54 20.94 19.61 38.13
N SER A 55 19.95 20.47 38.36
CA SER A 55 18.53 20.06 38.37
C SER A 55 18.04 19.54 37.02
N ARG A 56 18.56 20.06 35.90
CA ARG A 56 18.26 19.56 34.55
C ARG A 56 18.81 18.15 34.32
N LEU A 57 20.04 17.89 34.77
CA LEU A 57 20.66 16.56 34.74
C LEU A 57 19.91 15.57 35.63
N GLU A 58 19.48 15.97 36.84
CA GLU A 58 18.69 15.13 37.72
C GLU A 58 17.32 14.77 37.11
N MET A 59 16.62 15.73 36.51
CA MET A 59 15.37 15.48 35.79
C MET A 59 15.56 14.48 34.64
N LEU A 60 16.60 14.65 33.81
CA LEU A 60 16.88 13.72 32.72
C LEU A 60 17.27 12.32 33.24
N GLN A 61 18.01 12.23 34.35
CA GLN A 61 18.31 10.96 35.00
C GLN A 61 17.05 10.25 35.51
N GLN A 62 16.10 10.98 36.08
CA GLN A 62 14.81 10.42 36.52
C GLN A 62 13.98 9.89 35.34
N ILE A 63 14.01 10.58 34.19
CA ILE A 63 13.34 10.13 32.96
C ILE A 63 14.06 8.90 32.36
N ALA A 64 15.39 8.88 32.31
CA ALA A 64 16.17 7.71 31.87
C ALA A 64 15.90 6.47 32.75
N ASN A 65 15.89 6.64 34.08
CA ASN A 65 15.58 5.56 35.03
C ASN A 65 14.14 5.04 34.86
N ARG A 66 13.19 5.91 34.50
CA ARG A 66 11.80 5.55 34.20
C ARG A 66 11.72 4.74 32.91
N VAL A 67 12.25 5.26 31.79
CA VAL A 67 12.32 4.57 30.50
C VAL A 67 12.95 3.19 30.65
N GLN A 68 14.07 3.09 31.36
CA GLN A 68 14.78 1.81 31.52
C GLN A 68 14.05 0.79 32.41
N ARG A 69 13.27 1.23 33.40
CA ARG A 69 12.37 0.35 34.17
C ARG A 69 11.18 -0.10 33.32
N ASP A 70 10.58 0.82 32.57
CA ASP A 70 9.36 0.57 31.81
C ASP A 70 9.64 -0.28 30.55
N ILE A 71 10.86 -0.19 30.00
CA ILE A 71 11.46 -1.14 29.04
C ILE A 71 11.41 -2.57 29.60
N LEU A 72 11.88 -2.80 30.83
CA LEU A 72 11.88 -4.14 31.45
C LEU A 72 10.44 -4.66 31.65
N GLY A 73 9.52 -3.80 32.08
CA GLY A 73 8.10 -4.16 32.17
C GLY A 73 7.48 -4.55 30.83
N CYS A 74 7.91 -3.92 29.73
CA CYS A 74 7.49 -4.30 28.38
C CYS A 74 8.18 -5.60 27.90
N GLU A 75 9.44 -5.85 28.25
CA GLU A 75 10.16 -7.11 27.98
C GLU A 75 9.45 -8.30 28.66
N ASP A 76 9.09 -8.18 29.94
CA ASP A 76 8.34 -9.20 30.69
C ASP A 76 6.96 -9.48 30.06
N LYS A 77 6.22 -8.44 29.68
CA LYS A 77 4.88 -8.57 29.08
C LYS A 77 4.93 -9.19 27.68
N LEU A 78 5.94 -8.89 26.87
CA LEU A 78 6.19 -9.56 25.60
C LEU A 78 6.51 -11.06 25.79
N ILE A 79 7.27 -11.43 26.84
CA ILE A 79 7.57 -12.83 27.17
C ILE A 79 6.31 -13.58 27.61
N LEU A 80 5.47 -12.99 28.46
CA LEU A 80 4.18 -13.58 28.85
C LEU A 80 3.27 -13.81 27.65
N ALA A 81 3.13 -12.81 26.77
CA ALA A 81 2.31 -12.92 25.55
C ALA A 81 2.85 -13.99 24.58
N ARG A 82 4.17 -14.07 24.38
CA ARG A 82 4.82 -15.13 23.56
C ARG A 82 4.59 -16.53 24.13
N ASN A 83 4.71 -16.71 25.44
CA ASN A 83 4.45 -18.00 26.10
C ASN A 83 2.98 -18.41 26.00
N ALA A 84 2.05 -17.48 26.21
CA ALA A 84 0.62 -17.71 26.08
C ALA A 84 0.21 -18.06 24.64
N LEU A 85 0.78 -17.36 23.65
CA LEU A 85 0.58 -17.64 22.23
C LEU A 85 1.14 -19.00 21.82
N GLN A 86 2.35 -19.35 22.27
CA GLN A 86 2.94 -20.66 21.96
C GLN A 86 2.16 -21.81 22.60
N SER A 87 1.52 -21.59 23.75
CA SER A 87 0.58 -22.54 24.35
C SER A 87 -0.65 -22.74 23.45
N ASP A 88 -1.26 -21.65 22.97
CA ASP A 88 -2.43 -21.73 22.08
C ASP A 88 -2.10 -22.27 20.68
N ALA A 89 -0.89 -22.05 20.17
CA ALA A 89 -0.39 -22.69 18.95
C ALA A 89 -0.29 -24.22 19.10
N LYS A 90 0.31 -24.71 20.19
CA LYS A 90 0.38 -26.16 20.50
C LYS A 90 -1.00 -26.77 20.71
N ARG A 91 -1.94 -26.01 21.28
CA ARG A 91 -3.34 -26.44 21.46
C ARG A 91 -4.07 -26.51 20.12
N LEU A 92 -3.86 -25.55 19.20
CA LEU A 92 -4.34 -25.61 17.82
C LEU A 92 -3.77 -26.80 17.03
N GLU A 93 -2.48 -27.08 17.14
CA GLU A 93 -1.83 -28.28 16.57
C GLU A 93 -2.44 -29.58 17.12
N SER A 94 -2.90 -29.55 18.38
CA SER A 94 -3.60 -30.66 19.04
C SER A 94 -5.12 -30.71 18.76
N GLY A 95 -5.65 -29.81 17.91
CA GLY A 95 -7.08 -29.73 17.60
C GLY A 95 -7.97 -29.16 18.72
N LEU A 96 -7.40 -28.43 19.68
CA LEU A 96 -8.12 -27.81 20.81
C LEU A 96 -8.37 -26.32 20.56
N GLN A 97 -9.54 -25.81 20.99
CA GLN A 97 -9.89 -24.39 20.91
C GLN A 97 -8.98 -23.51 21.77
N PHE A 98 -8.62 -22.32 21.27
CA PHE A 98 -7.84 -21.29 21.97
C PHE A 98 -8.39 -20.96 23.38
N GLN A 99 -7.49 -20.54 24.28
CA GLN A 99 -7.81 -20.25 25.68
C GLN A 99 -7.27 -18.91 26.16
N ASN A 100 -6.17 -18.43 25.56
CA ASN A 100 -5.41 -17.28 26.04
C ASN A 100 -5.59 -16.04 25.15
N GLU A 101 -6.41 -16.10 24.09
CA GLU A 101 -6.62 -15.00 23.11
C GLU A 101 -6.92 -13.65 23.80
N ALA A 102 -7.69 -13.65 24.90
CA ALA A 102 -7.99 -12.47 25.70
C ALA A 102 -6.79 -11.96 26.55
N GLU A 103 -6.00 -12.85 27.15
CA GLU A 103 -4.80 -12.45 27.91
C GLU A 103 -3.71 -11.93 26.98
N ILE A 104 -3.49 -12.57 25.83
CA ILE A 104 -2.54 -12.15 24.81
C ILE A 104 -2.89 -10.75 24.29
N ALA A 105 -4.18 -10.49 24.02
CA ALA A 105 -4.65 -9.15 23.65
C ALA A 105 -4.41 -8.12 24.77
N GLY A 106 -4.62 -8.50 26.04
CA GLY A 106 -4.33 -7.67 27.20
C GLY A 106 -2.84 -7.31 27.32
N TYR A 107 -1.94 -8.30 27.26
CA TYR A 107 -0.49 -8.06 27.32
C TYR A 107 0.02 -7.21 26.14
N ILE A 108 -0.53 -7.40 24.92
CA ILE A 108 -0.20 -6.56 23.75
C ILE A 108 -0.62 -5.11 23.99
N LEU A 109 -1.82 -4.86 24.51
CA LEU A 109 -2.32 -3.53 24.82
C LEU A 109 -1.51 -2.85 25.95
N GLU A 110 -1.08 -3.60 26.96
CA GLU A 110 -0.16 -3.11 27.99
C GLU A 110 1.20 -2.71 27.39
N CYS A 111 1.77 -3.52 26.49
CA CYS A 111 3.01 -3.19 25.79
C CYS A 111 2.88 -1.91 24.93
N GLU A 112 1.75 -1.72 24.23
CA GLU A 112 1.50 -0.49 23.47
C GLU A 112 1.45 0.75 24.36
N ASN A 113 0.77 0.67 25.50
CA ASN A 113 0.65 1.79 26.43
C ASN A 113 2.01 2.16 27.07
N LEU A 114 2.83 1.16 27.41
CA LEU A 114 4.21 1.37 27.86
C LEU A 114 5.08 1.99 26.76
N LEU A 115 5.03 1.47 25.53
CA LEU A 115 5.78 2.00 24.38
C LEU A 115 5.41 3.45 24.05
N ARG A 116 4.12 3.81 24.13
CA ARG A 116 3.68 5.20 23.91
C ARG A 116 4.38 6.17 24.85
N GLN A 117 4.43 5.88 26.16
CA GLN A 117 5.15 6.74 27.11
C GLN A 117 6.66 6.70 26.89
N GLN A 118 7.23 5.52 26.63
CA GLN A 118 8.67 5.36 26.37
C GLN A 118 9.16 6.17 25.17
N VAL A 119 8.36 6.30 24.10
CA VAL A 119 8.73 7.11 22.93
C VAL A 119 8.78 8.61 23.26
N ILE A 120 7.82 9.16 24.02
CA ILE A 120 7.86 10.59 24.40
C ILE A 120 9.01 10.84 25.39
N ASP A 121 9.17 9.96 26.38
CA ASP A 121 10.23 10.10 27.39
C ASP A 121 11.63 9.93 26.74
N ALA A 122 11.78 9.07 25.74
CA ALA A 122 13.02 8.94 24.95
C ALA A 122 13.30 10.18 24.07
N GLN A 123 12.27 10.82 23.49
CA GLN A 123 12.44 12.08 22.77
C GLN A 123 12.92 13.20 23.71
N ILE A 124 12.36 13.29 24.91
CA ILE A 124 12.81 14.26 25.93
C ILE A 124 14.29 14.03 26.32
N LEU A 125 14.77 12.79 26.29
CA LEU A 125 16.19 12.47 26.52
C LEU A 125 17.10 12.86 25.34
N ILE A 126 16.63 12.75 24.09
CA ILE A 126 17.32 13.27 22.90
C ILE A 126 17.42 14.80 23.00
N ASP A 127 16.29 15.48 23.17
CA ASP A 127 16.21 16.95 23.19
C ASP A 127 17.00 17.53 24.37
N GLY A 128 16.99 16.83 25.52
CA GLY A 128 17.81 17.14 26.69
C GLY A 128 19.31 16.85 26.55
N LYS A 129 19.74 16.18 25.46
CA LYS A 129 21.11 15.72 25.21
C LYS A 129 21.66 14.82 26.34
N TYR A 130 20.84 13.89 26.81
CA TYR A 130 21.26 12.91 27.82
C TYR A 130 22.26 11.91 27.21
N TYR A 131 23.38 11.64 27.92
CA TYR A 131 24.56 10.93 27.39
C TYR A 131 24.31 9.46 26.96
N GLN A 132 23.13 8.91 27.28
CA GLN A 132 22.70 7.54 26.96
C GLN A 132 21.41 7.50 26.12
N ALA A 133 20.92 8.64 25.63
CA ALA A 133 19.65 8.75 24.90
C ALA A 133 19.58 7.77 23.72
N ASP A 134 20.60 7.76 22.84
CA ASP A 134 20.63 6.89 21.64
C ASP A 134 20.51 5.39 21.98
N GLN A 135 21.11 4.95 23.10
CA GLN A 135 21.04 3.56 23.55
C GLN A 135 19.65 3.18 24.05
N LEU A 136 18.97 4.10 24.75
CA LEU A 136 17.58 3.90 25.20
C LEU A 136 16.62 3.93 24.01
N VAL A 137 16.80 4.87 23.07
CA VAL A 137 16.01 4.96 21.83
C VAL A 137 16.13 3.68 21.00
N GLN A 138 17.33 3.12 20.85
CA GLN A 138 17.53 1.84 20.17
C GLN A 138 16.83 0.66 20.87
N ARG A 139 16.76 0.65 22.21
CA ARG A 139 15.99 -0.37 22.95
C ARG A 139 14.48 -0.20 22.77
N VAL A 140 13.95 1.03 22.85
CA VAL A 140 12.52 1.31 22.61
C VAL A 140 12.11 0.94 21.17
N ALA A 141 12.95 1.27 20.18
CA ALA A 141 12.74 0.87 18.79
C ALA A 141 12.70 -0.67 18.65
N LYS A 142 13.66 -1.38 19.25
CA LYS A 142 13.66 -2.84 19.26
C LYS A 142 12.38 -3.43 19.88
N LEU A 143 11.90 -2.90 21.00
CA LEU A 143 10.66 -3.38 21.64
C LEU A 143 9.42 -3.18 20.77
N ARG A 144 9.32 -2.05 20.06
CA ARG A 144 8.27 -1.81 19.07
C ARG A 144 8.31 -2.88 17.97
N ASP A 145 9.49 -3.20 17.48
CA ASP A 145 9.67 -4.16 16.39
C ASP A 145 9.42 -5.62 16.86
N ASP A 146 9.84 -5.97 18.08
CA ASP A 146 9.51 -7.21 18.79
C ASP A 146 7.98 -7.38 18.98
N LEU A 147 7.25 -6.30 19.29
CA LEU A 147 5.79 -6.29 19.43
C LEU A 147 5.07 -6.43 18.08
N MET A 148 5.56 -5.80 17.02
CA MET A 148 5.01 -5.95 15.67
C MET A 148 5.22 -7.36 15.10
N ALA A 149 6.37 -7.97 15.37
CA ALA A 149 6.61 -9.38 15.07
C ALA A 149 5.60 -10.28 15.80
N LEU A 150 5.38 -10.05 17.11
CA LEU A 150 4.41 -10.81 17.91
C LEU A 150 2.97 -10.63 17.40
N ARG A 151 2.55 -9.42 17.02
CA ARG A 151 1.23 -9.18 16.40
C ARG A 151 1.04 -9.97 15.11
N THR A 152 2.10 -10.06 14.30
CA THR A 152 2.09 -10.83 13.05
C THR A 152 1.98 -12.34 13.33
N GLU A 153 2.67 -12.82 14.36
CA GLU A 153 2.59 -14.20 14.85
C GLU A 153 1.18 -14.53 15.38
N CYS A 154 0.61 -13.69 16.25
CA CYS A 154 -0.77 -13.81 16.73
C CYS A 154 -1.77 -13.90 15.56
N SER A 155 -1.65 -12.98 14.60
CA SER A 155 -2.53 -12.94 13.42
C SER A 155 -2.41 -14.23 12.58
N SER A 156 -1.19 -14.78 12.46
CA SER A 156 -0.91 -16.05 11.77
C SER A 156 -1.50 -17.27 12.49
N VAL A 157 -1.48 -17.30 13.82
CA VAL A 157 -2.06 -18.41 14.62
C VAL A 157 -3.59 -18.34 14.65
N PHE A 158 -4.16 -17.18 14.99
CA PHE A 158 -5.61 -17.04 15.15
C PHE A 158 -6.37 -17.05 13.82
N SER A 159 -5.78 -16.62 12.69
CA SER A 159 -6.39 -16.79 11.37
C SER A 159 -6.52 -18.26 10.98
N LYS A 160 -5.47 -19.08 11.17
CA LYS A 160 -5.49 -20.53 10.91
C LYS A 160 -6.56 -21.26 11.71
N GLY A 161 -6.81 -20.84 12.96
CA GLY A 161 -7.91 -21.39 13.77
C GLY A 161 -9.32 -20.96 13.32
N ARG A 162 -9.44 -19.87 12.57
CA ARG A 162 -10.72 -19.40 11.99
C ARG A 162 -11.03 -20.03 10.62
N THR A 163 -10.06 -20.68 9.98
CA THR A 163 -10.21 -21.41 8.70
C THR A 163 -9.82 -22.89 8.84
N LEU A 164 -10.57 -23.64 9.63
CA LEU A 164 -10.33 -25.07 9.86
C LEU A 164 -10.53 -25.90 8.57
N THR A 165 -9.54 -26.72 8.21
CA THR A 165 -9.66 -27.71 7.13
C THR A 165 -10.39 -28.98 7.60
N THR A 166 -10.93 -29.77 6.68
CA THR A 166 -11.74 -30.97 6.97
C THR A 166 -11.02 -32.01 7.83
N GLU A 167 -9.69 -32.16 7.70
CA GLU A 167 -8.88 -33.03 8.58
C GLU A 167 -8.70 -32.43 9.98
N GLN A 168 -8.47 -31.11 10.10
CA GLN A 168 -8.42 -30.45 11.41
C GLN A 168 -9.78 -30.50 12.12
N THR A 169 -10.90 -30.43 11.38
CA THR A 169 -12.23 -30.65 11.94
C THR A 169 -12.40 -32.07 12.49
N LYS A 170 -11.89 -33.11 11.82
CA LYS A 170 -11.85 -34.49 12.36
C LYS A 170 -11.02 -34.57 13.63
N LEU A 171 -9.84 -33.94 13.66
CA LEU A 171 -8.97 -33.92 14.85
C LEU A 171 -9.63 -33.22 16.03
N MET A 172 -10.30 -32.07 15.81
CA MET A 172 -11.06 -31.38 16.85
C MET A 172 -12.22 -32.23 17.39
N ILE A 173 -12.99 -32.88 16.51
CA ILE A 173 -14.05 -33.82 16.91
C ILE A 173 -13.45 -35.02 17.68
N SER A 174 -12.30 -35.53 17.28
CA SER A 174 -11.59 -36.62 17.97
C SER A 174 -11.07 -36.20 19.35
N GLY A 175 -10.55 -34.98 19.49
CA GLY A 175 -10.08 -34.42 20.76
C GLY A 175 -11.22 -34.18 21.75
N ILE A 176 -12.34 -33.64 21.28
CA ILE A 176 -13.60 -33.54 22.05
C ILE A 176 -14.07 -34.95 22.47
N THR A 177 -14.02 -35.92 21.54
CA THR A 177 -14.41 -37.31 21.83
C THR A 177 -13.47 -37.98 22.86
N GLN A 178 -12.17 -37.71 22.85
CA GLN A 178 -11.24 -38.20 23.88
C GLN A 178 -11.51 -37.53 25.24
N SER A 179 -11.66 -36.20 25.27
CA SER A 179 -11.89 -35.44 26.51
C SER A 179 -13.22 -35.76 27.21
N LEU A 180 -14.22 -36.27 26.47
CA LEU A 180 -15.49 -36.73 27.03
C LEU A 180 -15.45 -38.19 27.50
N ASN A 181 -14.52 -39.01 26.98
CA ASN A 181 -14.41 -40.42 27.34
C ASN A 181 -13.37 -40.71 28.44
N SER A 182 -12.47 -39.79 28.77
CA SER A 182 -11.51 -39.94 29.87
C SER A 182 -12.12 -39.88 31.28
N GLY A 183 -13.44 -39.69 31.40
CA GLY A 183 -14.15 -39.56 32.68
C GLY A 183 -14.57 -40.87 33.36
N PHE A 184 -14.51 -42.02 32.68
CA PHE A 184 -14.96 -43.31 33.23
C PHE A 184 -14.01 -44.47 32.89
N ALA A 185 -13.44 -45.09 33.93
CA ALA A 185 -12.95 -46.46 33.91
C ALA A 185 -13.83 -47.29 34.87
N PRO A 186 -14.09 -48.57 34.56
CA PRO A 186 -13.18 -49.59 35.09
C PRO A 186 -12.86 -50.74 34.11
N ASN A 187 -11.93 -51.61 34.53
CA ASN A 187 -11.46 -52.80 33.80
C ASN A 187 -12.58 -53.79 33.44
N LEU A 188 -12.43 -54.49 32.30
CA LEU A 188 -12.25 -55.96 32.24
C LEU A 188 -12.06 -56.49 30.80
N ASN A 189 -11.15 -57.46 30.65
CA ASN A 189 -11.00 -58.40 29.52
C ASN A 189 -11.45 -59.81 30.00
N PRO A 190 -11.58 -60.89 29.18
CA PRO A 190 -11.10 -61.06 27.80
C PRO A 190 -12.10 -61.75 26.80
N ASP A 191 -11.61 -61.96 25.57
CA ASP A 191 -11.87 -63.06 24.60
C ASP A 191 -13.28 -63.60 24.28
N LEU A 192 -13.61 -63.62 22.97
CA LEU A 192 -13.63 -64.88 22.20
C LEU A 192 -13.54 -64.65 20.67
N ASN A 193 -13.46 -65.73 19.88
CA ASN A 193 -12.60 -65.78 18.69
C ASN A 193 -13.28 -66.21 17.37
N SER A 194 -12.53 -66.10 16.25
CA SER A 194 -12.77 -66.65 14.89
C SER A 194 -13.79 -65.97 13.94
N GLY A 195 -13.57 -65.95 12.61
CA GLY A 195 -12.36 -66.35 11.89
C GLY A 195 -12.37 -66.28 10.34
N MET A 196 -11.18 -66.00 9.79
CA MET A 196 -10.61 -66.40 8.48
C MET A 196 -11.37 -66.29 7.12
N THR A 197 -10.84 -65.37 6.29
CA THR A 197 -10.39 -65.54 4.88
C THR A 197 -11.32 -65.86 3.69
N GLN A 198 -11.21 -64.97 2.70
CA GLN A 198 -11.04 -65.19 1.25
C GLN A 198 -12.18 -65.72 0.34
N SER A 199 -12.55 -64.81 -0.58
CA SER A 199 -12.74 -65.03 -2.03
C SER A 199 -14.15 -65.34 -2.59
N LEU A 200 -14.30 -65.01 -3.88
CA LEU A 200 -15.38 -65.32 -4.82
C LEU A 200 -16.74 -64.61 -4.63
N THR A 201 -16.81 -63.42 -5.25
CA THR A 201 -17.76 -63.03 -6.33
C THR A 201 -18.71 -64.14 -6.85
N PRO A 202 -19.98 -63.86 -7.25
CA PRO A 202 -20.17 -63.12 -8.51
C PRO A 202 -21.48 -62.35 -8.81
N THR A 203 -21.36 -61.37 -9.73
CA THR A 203 -22.36 -60.96 -10.76
C THR A 203 -23.68 -60.28 -10.31
N LEU A 204 -24.44 -59.55 -11.15
CA LEU A 204 -24.57 -59.53 -12.62
C LEU A 204 -24.65 -58.10 -13.25
N THR A 205 -23.86 -57.88 -14.32
CA THR A 205 -24.18 -57.19 -15.61
C THR A 205 -24.78 -55.77 -15.64
N SER A 206 -24.47 -54.85 -16.57
CA SER A 206 -23.49 -54.70 -17.69
C SER A 206 -23.50 -53.19 -18.11
N SER A 207 -23.04 -52.62 -19.24
CA SER A 207 -22.33 -52.97 -20.50
C SER A 207 -21.86 -51.62 -21.13
N SER A 208 -20.93 -51.48 -22.09
CA SER A 208 -19.91 -52.36 -22.71
C SER A 208 -18.81 -51.48 -23.38
N LEU A 209 -17.54 -51.87 -23.22
CA LEU A 209 -16.45 -52.10 -24.22
C LEU A 209 -16.16 -51.02 -25.33
N THR A 210 -14.91 -50.67 -25.70
CA THR A 210 -13.51 -51.13 -25.39
C THR A 210 -12.64 -49.92 -24.91
N SER A 211 -11.31 -49.86 -24.67
CA SER A 211 -10.05 -50.62 -24.91
C SER A 211 -9.46 -50.62 -26.35
N GLY A 212 -8.12 -50.58 -26.58
CA GLY A 212 -6.98 -50.48 -25.65
C GLY A 212 -5.60 -50.18 -26.32
N LEU A 213 -4.51 -50.23 -25.53
CA LEU A 213 -3.08 -50.01 -25.91
C LEU A 213 -2.44 -51.32 -26.49
N SER A 214 -1.19 -51.47 -26.96
CA SER A 214 0.08 -50.73 -26.78
C SER A 214 1.17 -51.06 -27.86
N SER A 215 2.32 -50.40 -27.75
CA SER A 215 3.61 -50.47 -28.49
C SER A 215 4.19 -51.80 -29.05
N GLY A 216 4.96 -51.74 -30.17
CA GLY A 216 6.16 -52.62 -30.35
C GLY A 216 6.68 -52.97 -31.78
N LEU A 217 7.88 -52.47 -32.13
CA LEU A 217 8.97 -53.10 -32.94
C LEU A 217 8.80 -53.60 -34.42
N THR A 218 9.41 -52.83 -35.34
CA THR A 218 10.38 -53.22 -36.42
C THR A 218 10.08 -54.23 -37.58
N SER A 219 10.22 -53.68 -38.81
CA SER A 219 10.99 -54.20 -39.98
C SER A 219 10.34 -55.05 -41.10
N ARG A 220 10.98 -54.97 -42.30
CA ARG A 220 10.97 -55.90 -43.47
C ARG A 220 9.62 -56.06 -44.23
N LEU A 221 9.46 -55.65 -45.51
CA LEU A 221 10.20 -56.12 -46.70
C LEU A 221 9.83 -55.34 -47.99
N THR A 222 10.76 -55.27 -48.95
CA THR A 222 10.52 -55.07 -50.41
C THR A 222 10.38 -56.43 -51.12
N PRO A 223 9.73 -56.52 -52.30
CA PRO A 223 10.53 -56.53 -53.54
C PRO A 223 9.86 -55.85 -54.76
N ALA A 224 10.64 -55.73 -55.85
CA ALA A 224 10.35 -54.94 -57.06
C ALA A 224 9.53 -55.67 -58.15
N ILE A 225 9.04 -54.91 -59.14
CA ILE A 225 8.67 -55.38 -60.49
C ILE A 225 9.20 -54.36 -61.54
N THR A 226 9.71 -54.89 -62.66
CA THR A 226 10.17 -54.20 -63.89
C THR A 226 10.01 -55.20 -65.06
N PRO A 227 10.19 -54.83 -66.35
CA PRO A 227 9.96 -53.56 -67.07
C PRO A 227 9.09 -53.76 -68.36
N ALA A 228 8.89 -52.73 -69.21
CA ALA A 228 8.34 -52.92 -70.57
C ALA A 228 8.73 -51.85 -71.63
N TYR A 229 9.47 -52.28 -72.66
CA TYR A 229 9.43 -51.95 -74.11
C TYR A 229 9.05 -50.55 -74.69
N THR A 230 10.03 -49.95 -75.40
CA THR A 230 10.04 -49.47 -76.84
C THR A 230 8.76 -48.99 -77.55
N PRO A 231 8.79 -48.01 -78.50
CA PRO A 231 9.80 -47.81 -79.58
C PRO A 231 10.21 -46.32 -79.82
N GLY A 232 11.02 -45.91 -80.82
CA GLY A 232 11.86 -46.63 -81.81
C GLY A 232 11.91 -45.94 -83.19
N PHE A 233 13.12 -45.81 -83.78
CA PHE A 233 13.47 -45.19 -85.09
C PHE A 233 13.36 -43.65 -85.23
N PRO A 234 14.14 -43.00 -86.14
CA PRO A 234 15.46 -43.36 -86.69
C PRO A 234 16.53 -42.24 -86.53
N PRO A 235 17.83 -42.53 -86.65
CA PRO A 235 18.87 -41.50 -86.74
C PRO A 235 18.81 -40.77 -88.09
N ARG A 236 19.05 -39.45 -88.09
CA ARG A 236 19.04 -38.60 -89.29
C ARG A 236 20.42 -37.97 -89.51
N VAL A 237 21.10 -38.36 -90.59
CA VAL A 237 22.43 -37.88 -90.96
C VAL A 237 22.36 -36.48 -91.59
N ILE A 238 23.01 -35.49 -90.96
CA ILE A 238 23.43 -34.19 -91.51
C ILE A 238 24.73 -33.82 -90.75
N GLN A 239 25.93 -33.99 -91.32
CA GLN A 239 26.69 -32.99 -92.10
C GLN A 239 26.88 -31.63 -91.42
N THR A 240 28.09 -31.36 -90.92
CA THR A 240 28.51 -29.99 -90.56
C THR A 240 29.84 -29.63 -91.22
N TYR A 241 29.83 -28.47 -91.86
CA TYR A 241 30.88 -27.92 -92.70
C TYR A 241 32.21 -27.66 -91.98
N VAL A 242 33.30 -28.16 -92.56
CA VAL A 242 34.54 -27.39 -92.67
C VAL A 242 34.52 -26.71 -94.04
N THR A 243 35.00 -25.47 -94.15
CA THR A 243 35.20 -24.77 -95.43
C THR A 243 36.58 -24.12 -95.47
N GLY A 244 37.17 -23.97 -96.66
CA GLY A 244 38.35 -23.10 -96.85
C GLY A 244 39.65 -23.73 -97.36
N VAL A 245 39.66 -24.99 -97.85
CA VAL A 245 40.77 -25.54 -98.65
C VAL A 245 40.20 -26.24 -99.89
N ASP A 246 40.92 -26.18 -101.02
CA ASP A 246 40.41 -26.46 -102.36
C ASP A 246 39.73 -27.82 -102.55
N THR A 247 38.52 -27.79 -103.11
CA THR A 247 37.79 -28.97 -103.60
C THR A 247 38.38 -29.50 -104.92
N ASN A 248 39.64 -29.94 -104.89
CA ASN A 248 40.32 -30.62 -105.99
C ASN A 248 41.22 -31.79 -105.54
N ALA A 249 41.16 -32.17 -104.25
CA ALA A 249 41.94 -33.26 -103.67
C ALA A 249 41.22 -34.63 -103.68
N LEU A 250 40.22 -34.84 -104.55
CA LEU A 250 39.69 -36.18 -104.83
C LEU A 250 40.63 -36.96 -105.79
N GLN A 251 41.93 -36.97 -105.45
CA GLN A 251 42.87 -37.87 -106.09
C GLN A 251 42.44 -39.30 -105.72
N THR A 252 41.95 -40.03 -106.71
CA THR A 252 41.76 -41.48 -106.61
C THR A 252 43.11 -42.08 -106.23
N LEU A 253 43.24 -42.58 -105.00
CA LEU A 253 44.45 -43.29 -104.55
C LEU A 253 44.74 -44.41 -105.53
N LYS A 254 45.72 -44.18 -106.40
CA LYS A 254 46.18 -45.19 -107.35
C LYS A 254 46.90 -46.26 -106.54
N LEU A 255 46.15 -47.31 -106.21
CA LEU A 255 46.70 -48.64 -105.90
C LEU A 255 47.90 -48.87 -106.81
N MET A 256 49.08 -48.98 -106.21
CA MET A 256 50.35 -49.03 -106.92
C MET A 256 50.28 -50.22 -107.88
N GLN A 257 50.22 -49.95 -109.20
CA GLN A 257 50.03 -50.98 -110.20
C GLN A 257 51.34 -51.74 -110.42
N ILE A 258 51.63 -52.62 -109.48
CA ILE A 258 52.77 -53.52 -109.48
C ILE A 258 52.54 -54.54 -110.61
N ARG A 259 52.97 -54.14 -111.81
CA ARG A 259 53.21 -55.05 -112.94
C ARG A 259 54.07 -56.19 -112.42
N LYS A 260 53.75 -57.46 -112.71
CA LYS A 260 54.67 -58.56 -112.40
C LYS A 260 55.82 -58.57 -113.42
N PRO A 261 57.05 -58.94 -113.01
CA PRO A 261 58.14 -59.18 -113.95
C PRO A 261 57.72 -60.25 -114.97
N LEU A 262 58.09 -60.09 -116.24
CA LEU A 262 57.84 -61.14 -117.24
C LEU A 262 58.74 -62.33 -116.96
N MET A 263 58.15 -63.48 -116.62
CA MET A 263 58.86 -64.76 -116.48
C MET A 263 59.57 -65.12 -117.80
N LYS A 264 60.74 -65.77 -117.72
CA LYS A 264 61.53 -66.14 -118.91
C LYS A 264 60.71 -66.88 -119.98
N SER A 265 59.77 -67.73 -119.55
CA SER A 265 58.83 -68.44 -120.43
C SER A 265 57.99 -67.54 -121.34
N ALA A 266 57.66 -66.31 -120.92
CA ALA A 266 56.83 -65.38 -121.71
C ALA A 266 57.55 -64.80 -122.95
N PHE A 267 58.85 -65.03 -123.09
CA PHE A 267 59.66 -64.58 -124.22
C PHE A 267 59.91 -65.67 -125.27
N VAL A 268 59.56 -66.94 -124.98
CA VAL A 268 59.92 -68.12 -125.80
C VAL A 268 59.09 -68.22 -127.09
N ASP A 269 57.86 -67.72 -127.11
CA ASP A 269 56.96 -67.75 -128.28
C ASP A 269 57.32 -66.72 -129.39
N GLN A 270 58.41 -65.96 -129.22
CA GLN A 270 58.96 -65.08 -130.26
C GLN A 270 60.09 -65.81 -130.99
N ASN A 271 60.12 -65.74 -132.34
CA ASN A 271 61.17 -66.33 -133.16
C ASN A 271 62.54 -65.68 -132.89
N LEU A 272 63.23 -66.16 -131.86
CA LEU A 272 64.46 -65.64 -131.27
C LEU A 272 65.34 -66.82 -130.83
N THR A 273 66.64 -66.58 -130.69
CA THR A 273 67.53 -67.52 -130.01
C THR A 273 67.33 -67.49 -128.49
N GLU A 274 67.67 -68.58 -127.80
CA GLU A 274 67.65 -68.65 -126.33
C GLU A 274 68.55 -67.57 -125.68
N GLU A 275 69.62 -67.17 -126.39
CA GLU A 275 70.51 -66.07 -126.00
C GLU A 275 69.83 -64.70 -126.05
N GLU A 276 69.07 -64.41 -127.10
CA GLU A 276 68.27 -63.17 -127.22
C GLU A 276 67.10 -63.14 -126.24
N VAL A 277 66.48 -64.31 -125.96
CA VAL A 277 65.46 -64.48 -124.91
C VAL A 277 66.03 -64.14 -123.54
N ASN A 278 67.19 -64.69 -123.18
CA ASN A 278 67.89 -64.37 -121.93
C ASN A 278 68.22 -62.85 -121.85
N MET A 279 68.74 -62.27 -122.93
CA MET A 279 69.12 -60.86 -122.99
C MET A 279 67.93 -59.89 -122.89
N LYS A 280 66.76 -60.28 -123.42
CA LYS A 280 65.48 -59.55 -123.24
C LYS A 280 64.94 -59.70 -121.82
N PHE A 281 64.97 -60.91 -121.26
CA PHE A 281 64.50 -61.20 -119.90
C PHE A 281 65.23 -60.34 -118.86
N VAL A 282 66.57 -60.34 -118.84
CA VAL A 282 67.34 -59.47 -117.92
C VAL A 282 67.11 -57.99 -118.18
N GLN A 283 66.79 -57.58 -119.41
CA GLN A 283 66.43 -56.19 -119.69
C GLN A 283 65.05 -55.81 -119.12
N ASP A 284 64.03 -56.69 -119.19
CA ASP A 284 62.73 -56.44 -118.55
C ASP A 284 62.86 -56.44 -117.02
N LEU A 285 63.67 -57.34 -116.45
CA LEU A 285 63.99 -57.34 -115.02
C LEU A 285 64.69 -56.04 -114.58
N LEU A 286 65.64 -55.52 -115.36
CA LEU A 286 66.28 -54.22 -115.10
C LEU A 286 65.27 -53.07 -115.17
N ASN A 287 64.43 -53.05 -116.21
CA ASN A 287 63.38 -52.04 -116.37
C ASN A 287 62.39 -52.10 -115.19
N TRP A 288 62.00 -53.29 -114.74
CA TRP A 288 61.09 -53.48 -113.60
C TRP A 288 61.67 -52.93 -112.29
N VAL A 289 62.94 -53.20 -112.00
CA VAL A 289 63.60 -52.68 -110.78
C VAL A 289 63.73 -51.15 -110.84
N ASP A 290 63.98 -50.59 -112.02
CA ASP A 290 64.03 -49.12 -112.23
C ASP A 290 62.62 -48.49 -112.11
N GLU A 291 61.60 -49.07 -112.74
CA GLU A 291 60.19 -48.68 -112.63
C GLU A 291 59.71 -48.73 -111.17
N MET A 292 60.04 -49.79 -110.42
CA MET A 292 59.66 -49.96 -109.01
C MET A 292 60.43 -49.02 -108.07
N GLN A 293 61.71 -48.75 -108.34
CA GLN A 293 62.47 -47.74 -107.60
C GLN A 293 61.87 -46.35 -107.82
N VAL A 294 61.56 -45.98 -109.07
CA VAL A 294 60.92 -44.70 -109.39
C VAL A 294 59.51 -44.59 -108.81
N GLN A 295 58.79 -45.70 -108.62
CA GLN A 295 57.52 -45.71 -107.89
C GLN A 295 57.72 -45.50 -106.38
N LEU A 296 58.61 -46.25 -105.72
CA LEU A 296 58.89 -46.08 -104.29
C LEU A 296 59.44 -44.67 -103.97
N ASP A 297 60.39 -44.17 -104.76
CA ASP A 297 60.99 -42.83 -104.60
C ASP A 297 59.96 -41.69 -104.80
N ARG A 298 58.74 -42.00 -105.25
CA ARG A 298 57.60 -41.07 -105.42
C ARG A 298 56.40 -41.40 -104.51
N THR A 299 56.53 -42.32 -103.57
CA THR A 299 55.40 -42.64 -102.67
C THR A 299 55.12 -41.52 -101.67
N GLU A 300 53.84 -41.17 -101.57
CA GLU A 300 53.31 -40.27 -100.53
C GLU A 300 53.13 -41.03 -99.21
N TRP A 301 53.08 -40.30 -98.11
CA TRP A 301 53.15 -40.84 -96.75
C TRP A 301 51.82 -40.81 -95.98
N GLY A 302 50.82 -40.11 -96.50
CA GLY A 302 49.55 -39.83 -95.82
C GLY A 302 49.55 -38.56 -94.97
N SER A 303 48.39 -37.92 -94.91
CA SER A 303 48.08 -36.71 -94.14
C SER A 303 47.32 -36.99 -92.84
N ASP A 304 46.79 -38.20 -92.70
CA ASP A 304 45.77 -38.60 -91.73
C ASP A 304 45.81 -40.13 -91.55
N LEU A 305 45.18 -40.66 -90.49
CA LEU A 305 45.23 -42.08 -90.20
C LEU A 305 44.76 -42.99 -91.37
N PRO A 306 43.60 -42.76 -92.03
CA PRO A 306 43.16 -43.63 -93.13
C PRO A 306 44.07 -43.61 -94.36
N SER A 307 44.67 -42.45 -94.71
CA SER A 307 45.67 -42.40 -95.78
C SER A 307 46.96 -43.11 -95.38
N VAL A 308 47.48 -42.90 -94.16
CA VAL A 308 48.67 -43.59 -93.64
C VAL A 308 48.47 -45.12 -93.62
N GLU A 309 47.32 -45.61 -93.15
CA GLU A 309 46.93 -47.03 -93.20
C GLU A 309 46.91 -47.55 -94.64
N SER A 310 46.31 -46.80 -95.57
CA SER A 310 46.26 -47.16 -96.99
C SER A 310 47.65 -47.19 -97.63
N HIS A 311 48.52 -46.21 -97.36
CA HIS A 311 49.90 -46.21 -97.88
C HIS A 311 50.72 -47.36 -97.29
N LEU A 312 50.56 -47.68 -95.99
CA LEU A 312 51.22 -48.82 -95.35
C LEU A 312 50.79 -50.15 -95.97
N GLU A 313 49.49 -50.37 -96.23
CA GLU A 313 49.02 -51.63 -96.84
C GLU A 313 49.37 -51.72 -98.34
N ASN A 314 49.27 -50.61 -99.09
CA ASN A 314 49.78 -50.57 -100.46
C ASN A 314 51.28 -50.90 -100.50
N HIS A 315 52.07 -50.34 -99.58
CA HIS A 315 53.51 -50.61 -99.48
C HIS A 315 53.83 -52.03 -99.05
N LYS A 316 53.09 -52.65 -98.12
CA LYS A 316 53.24 -54.08 -97.77
C LYS A 316 53.06 -55.00 -98.99
N ASN A 317 52.09 -54.68 -99.85
CA ASN A 317 51.87 -55.44 -101.08
C ASN A 317 52.96 -55.16 -102.15
N ALA A 318 53.48 -53.93 -102.23
CA ALA A 318 54.66 -53.61 -103.04
C ALA A 318 55.94 -54.31 -102.53
N HIS A 319 56.18 -54.31 -101.21
CA HIS A 319 57.35 -54.94 -100.61
C HIS A 319 57.34 -56.46 -100.83
N ARG A 320 56.20 -57.13 -100.63
CA ARG A 320 56.05 -58.56 -100.93
C ARG A 320 56.39 -58.89 -102.38
N ALA A 321 55.92 -58.08 -103.34
CA ALA A 321 56.26 -58.26 -104.75
C ALA A 321 57.75 -57.97 -105.07
N ILE A 322 58.40 -57.10 -104.29
CA ILE A 322 59.86 -56.91 -104.35
C ILE A 322 60.58 -58.13 -103.76
N GLU A 323 60.13 -58.74 -102.67
CA GLU A 323 60.76 -59.96 -102.15
C GLU A 323 60.55 -61.17 -103.09
N ASP A 324 59.37 -61.32 -103.68
CA ASP A 324 59.07 -62.33 -104.71
C ASP A 324 60.02 -62.23 -105.92
N PHE A 325 60.52 -61.03 -106.25
CA PHE A 325 61.46 -60.78 -107.36
C PHE A 325 62.78 -61.56 -107.22
N GLU A 326 63.18 -61.91 -105.99
CA GLU A 326 64.40 -62.69 -105.75
C GLU A 326 64.38 -64.03 -106.50
N SER A 327 63.19 -64.58 -106.79
CA SER A 327 63.00 -65.78 -107.62
C SER A 327 63.42 -65.56 -109.08
N SER A 328 62.92 -64.49 -109.73
CA SER A 328 63.29 -64.11 -111.10
C SER A 328 64.77 -63.72 -111.20
N LEU A 329 65.34 -63.10 -110.16
CA LEU A 329 66.77 -62.82 -110.09
C LEU A 329 67.61 -64.12 -110.03
N LYS A 330 67.15 -65.17 -109.32
CA LYS A 330 67.80 -66.49 -109.32
C LYS A 330 67.72 -67.16 -110.70
N GLU A 331 66.60 -67.07 -111.39
CA GLU A 331 66.44 -67.56 -112.78
C GLU A 331 67.38 -66.84 -113.77
N ALA A 332 67.56 -65.52 -113.61
CA ALA A 332 68.51 -64.74 -114.39
C ALA A 332 69.97 -65.17 -114.17
N LYS A 333 70.37 -65.50 -112.94
CA LYS A 333 71.72 -66.04 -112.64
C LYS A 333 71.95 -67.40 -113.29
N ILE A 334 70.98 -68.31 -113.19
CA ILE A 334 71.09 -69.64 -113.83
C ILE A 334 71.24 -69.51 -115.35
N SER A 335 70.53 -68.55 -115.95
CA SER A 335 70.57 -68.28 -117.39
C SER A 335 71.91 -67.74 -117.89
N GLU A 336 72.78 -67.19 -117.02
CA GLU A 336 74.16 -66.81 -117.39
C GLU A 336 74.99 -68.03 -117.84
N ILE A 337 74.74 -69.20 -117.26
CA ILE A 337 75.46 -70.45 -117.55
C ILE A 337 75.23 -70.86 -119.02
N GLN A 338 74.05 -70.53 -119.58
CA GLN A 338 73.64 -70.86 -120.94
C GLN A 338 74.21 -69.89 -122.01
N MET A 339 74.94 -68.84 -121.61
CA MET A 339 75.44 -67.80 -122.53
C MET A 339 76.81 -68.14 -123.13
N THR A 340 76.94 -67.95 -124.44
CA THR A 340 78.19 -68.11 -125.21
C THR A 340 79.05 -66.83 -125.24
N ALA A 341 80.31 -66.98 -125.65
CA ALA A 341 81.35 -65.96 -125.52
C ALA A 341 81.02 -64.53 -126.02
N PRO A 342 80.37 -64.29 -127.19
CA PRO A 342 80.15 -62.94 -127.69
C PRO A 342 79.10 -62.12 -126.90
N LEU A 343 78.19 -62.78 -126.17
CA LEU A 343 77.11 -62.10 -125.41
C LEU A 343 77.29 -62.19 -123.89
N LYS A 344 77.99 -63.22 -123.38
CA LYS A 344 78.12 -63.50 -121.94
C LYS A 344 78.66 -62.33 -121.11
N LEU A 345 79.65 -61.59 -121.62
CA LEU A 345 80.21 -60.42 -120.91
C LEU A 345 79.16 -59.33 -120.66
N SER A 346 78.42 -58.94 -121.71
CA SER A 346 77.36 -57.92 -121.58
C SER A 346 76.18 -58.42 -120.73
N TYR A 347 75.89 -59.72 -120.76
CA TYR A 347 74.90 -60.33 -119.86
C TYR A 347 75.33 -60.23 -118.39
N ALA A 348 76.58 -60.58 -118.07
CA ALA A 348 77.12 -60.50 -116.71
C ALA A 348 77.15 -59.05 -116.18
N GLU A 349 77.52 -58.06 -117.01
CA GLU A 349 77.43 -56.64 -116.65
C GLU A 349 76.00 -56.21 -116.31
N LYS A 350 75.01 -56.61 -117.12
CA LYS A 350 73.59 -56.34 -116.86
C LYS A 350 73.08 -57.06 -115.62
N LEU A 351 73.51 -58.29 -115.37
CA LEU A 351 73.13 -59.10 -114.21
C LEU A 351 73.69 -58.51 -112.92
N HIS A 352 74.96 -58.12 -112.89
CA HIS A 352 75.56 -57.43 -111.73
C HIS A 352 74.91 -56.06 -111.48
N LYS A 353 74.56 -55.31 -112.54
CA LYS A 353 73.76 -54.09 -112.41
C LYS A 353 72.38 -54.40 -111.79
N LEU A 354 71.73 -55.48 -112.22
CA LEU A 354 70.42 -55.91 -111.72
C LEU A 354 70.49 -56.29 -110.23
N GLU A 355 71.50 -57.05 -109.81
CA GLU A 355 71.75 -57.37 -108.39
C GLU A 355 71.94 -56.11 -107.56
N SER A 356 72.75 -55.15 -108.05
CA SER A 356 73.03 -53.89 -107.37
C SER A 356 71.77 -53.00 -107.24
N GLN A 357 71.01 -52.84 -108.32
CA GLN A 357 69.75 -52.09 -108.31
C GLN A 357 68.70 -52.79 -107.44
N TYR A 358 68.59 -54.13 -107.47
CA TYR A 358 67.66 -54.89 -106.63
C TYR A 358 68.02 -54.79 -105.14
N ALA A 359 69.29 -54.88 -104.78
CA ALA A 359 69.75 -54.69 -103.41
C ALA A 359 69.44 -53.26 -102.89
N LYS A 360 69.60 -52.24 -103.74
CA LYS A 360 69.17 -50.86 -103.43
C LYS A 360 67.65 -50.77 -103.25
N LEU A 361 66.87 -51.35 -104.16
CA LEU A 361 65.41 -51.34 -104.14
C LEU A 361 64.88 -52.02 -102.87
N LEU A 362 65.38 -53.21 -102.53
CA LEU A 362 64.99 -53.97 -101.35
C LEU A 362 65.34 -53.22 -100.05
N ASN A 363 66.52 -52.60 -99.98
CA ASN A 363 66.90 -51.76 -98.84
C ASN A 363 66.02 -50.50 -98.75
N THR A 364 65.69 -49.86 -99.88
CA THR A 364 64.75 -48.72 -99.90
C THR A 364 63.38 -49.17 -99.38
N SER A 365 62.85 -50.29 -99.88
CA SER A 365 61.55 -50.86 -99.50
C SER A 365 61.44 -51.20 -98.01
N ARG A 366 62.50 -51.76 -97.41
CA ARG A 366 62.53 -52.07 -95.96
C ARG A 366 62.61 -50.83 -95.08
N ASN A 367 63.36 -49.80 -95.52
CA ASN A 367 63.38 -48.52 -94.82
C ASN A 367 62.05 -47.75 -94.97
N GLN A 368 61.40 -47.88 -96.14
CA GLN A 368 60.07 -47.33 -96.41
C GLN A 368 59.01 -47.97 -95.52
N GLU A 369 59.01 -49.31 -95.40
CA GLU A 369 58.08 -50.04 -94.53
C GLU A 369 58.25 -49.66 -93.05
N ARG A 370 59.49 -49.69 -92.53
CA ARG A 370 59.78 -49.29 -91.14
C ARG A 370 59.33 -47.86 -90.85
N ARG A 371 59.51 -46.93 -91.80
CA ARG A 371 59.08 -45.54 -91.66
C ARG A 371 57.54 -45.41 -91.71
N LEU A 372 56.86 -46.12 -92.61
CA LEU A 372 55.39 -46.14 -92.64
C LEU A 372 54.79 -46.77 -91.37
N ASP A 373 55.40 -47.82 -90.82
CA ASP A 373 54.95 -48.45 -89.57
C ASP A 373 55.15 -47.53 -88.34
N THR A 374 56.30 -46.86 -88.23
CA THR A 374 56.53 -45.86 -87.16
C THR A 374 55.63 -44.63 -87.29
N LEU A 375 55.34 -44.16 -88.51
CA LEU A 375 54.36 -43.11 -88.76
C LEU A 375 52.95 -43.55 -88.36
N HIS A 376 52.52 -44.74 -88.78
CA HIS A 376 51.23 -45.33 -88.41
C HIS A 376 51.08 -45.47 -86.89
N ASN A 377 52.12 -45.94 -86.19
CA ASN A 377 52.13 -46.08 -84.73
C ASN A 377 51.90 -44.74 -84.03
N PHE A 378 52.61 -43.69 -84.45
CA PHE A 378 52.43 -42.34 -83.93
C PHE A 378 51.03 -41.78 -84.28
N VAL A 379 50.64 -41.78 -85.56
CA VAL A 379 49.39 -41.17 -86.04
C VAL A 379 48.16 -41.87 -85.45
N SER A 380 48.19 -43.20 -85.28
CA SER A 380 47.12 -43.95 -84.63
C SER A 380 46.93 -43.55 -83.16
N ARG A 381 48.03 -43.48 -82.39
CA ARG A 381 48.01 -43.01 -80.99
C ARG A 381 47.56 -41.56 -80.87
N ALA A 382 48.11 -40.67 -81.69
CA ALA A 382 47.76 -39.25 -81.69
C ALA A 382 46.29 -39.04 -82.06
N THR A 383 45.75 -39.80 -83.02
CA THR A 383 44.33 -39.76 -83.40
C THR A 383 43.43 -40.24 -82.26
N GLY A 384 43.78 -41.33 -81.56
CA GLY A 384 43.01 -41.82 -80.42
C GLY A 384 42.91 -40.83 -79.26
N GLU A 385 44.02 -40.17 -78.93
CA GLU A 385 44.05 -39.15 -77.88
C GLU A 385 43.34 -37.84 -78.31
N LEU A 386 43.43 -37.44 -79.59
CA LEU A 386 42.67 -36.31 -80.13
C LEU A 386 41.15 -36.54 -80.12
N ILE A 387 40.69 -37.77 -80.40
CA ILE A 387 39.27 -38.13 -80.31
C ILE A 387 38.79 -38.02 -78.85
N TRP A 388 39.54 -38.59 -77.90
CA TRP A 388 39.20 -38.50 -76.47
C TRP A 388 39.14 -37.05 -75.97
N LEU A 389 40.06 -36.18 -76.40
CA LEU A 389 40.03 -34.76 -76.06
C LEU A 389 38.79 -34.05 -76.65
N ASN A 390 38.39 -34.37 -77.88
CA ASN A 390 37.18 -33.82 -78.50
C ASN A 390 35.90 -34.30 -77.79
N GLU A 391 35.83 -35.57 -77.39
CA GLU A 391 34.70 -36.11 -76.61
C GLU A 391 34.52 -35.36 -75.27
N LYS A 392 35.62 -35.03 -74.58
CA LYS A 392 35.59 -34.23 -73.34
C LYS A 392 35.29 -32.74 -73.60
N GLU A 393 35.78 -32.16 -74.69
CA GLU A 393 35.40 -30.80 -75.11
C GLU A 393 33.89 -30.71 -75.33
N GLU A 394 33.29 -31.64 -76.08
CA GLU A 394 31.87 -31.60 -76.40
C GLU A 394 30.97 -31.72 -75.16
N GLU A 395 31.33 -32.54 -74.16
CA GLU A 395 30.58 -32.65 -72.91
C GLU A 395 30.62 -31.35 -72.09
N GLU A 396 31.78 -30.68 -71.99
CA GLU A 396 31.90 -29.43 -71.24
C GLU A 396 31.30 -28.21 -71.96
N VAL A 397 31.46 -28.13 -73.29
CA VAL A 397 30.90 -27.05 -74.12
C VAL A 397 29.37 -27.15 -74.24
N ALA A 398 28.79 -28.34 -74.16
CA ALA A 398 27.34 -28.52 -74.16
C ALA A 398 26.64 -28.24 -72.80
N TYR A 399 27.42 -28.17 -71.71
CA TYR A 399 26.91 -28.26 -70.33
C TYR A 399 25.90 -27.16 -69.94
N ASP A 400 25.08 -27.42 -68.90
CA ASP A 400 24.11 -26.47 -68.38
C ASP A 400 24.57 -25.64 -67.20
N TRP A 401 25.06 -24.43 -67.51
CA TRP A 401 25.40 -23.40 -66.54
C TRP A 401 24.25 -22.40 -66.26
N SER A 402 23.03 -22.62 -66.78
CA SER A 402 21.87 -21.76 -66.53
C SER A 402 21.15 -22.07 -65.21
N GLU A 403 20.19 -21.22 -64.84
CA GLU A 403 19.39 -21.32 -63.61
C GLU A 403 18.53 -22.59 -63.53
N ARG A 404 18.31 -23.29 -64.66
CA ARG A 404 17.54 -24.54 -64.72
C ARG A 404 18.28 -25.72 -64.14
N ASN A 405 19.61 -25.67 -64.06
CA ASN A 405 20.44 -26.76 -63.57
C ASN A 405 21.01 -26.44 -62.18
N SER A 406 20.22 -26.72 -61.15
CA SER A 406 20.59 -26.49 -59.76
C SER A 406 21.56 -27.53 -59.17
N ASN A 407 21.85 -28.64 -59.87
CA ASN A 407 22.69 -29.72 -59.35
C ASN A 407 24.20 -29.47 -59.58
N ILE A 408 24.67 -28.33 -59.08
CA ILE A 408 26.08 -27.91 -59.14
C ILE A 408 26.98 -28.90 -58.38
N SER A 409 26.50 -29.50 -57.29
CA SER A 409 27.22 -30.54 -56.52
C SER A 409 27.63 -31.73 -57.39
N ARG A 410 26.70 -32.31 -58.15
CA ARG A 410 27.00 -33.44 -59.05
C ARG A 410 27.98 -33.07 -60.16
N LYS A 411 27.94 -31.82 -60.66
CA LYS A 411 28.93 -31.35 -61.64
C LYS A 411 30.31 -31.14 -61.02
N LYS A 412 30.37 -30.68 -59.76
CA LYS A 412 31.63 -30.56 -59.00
C LYS A 412 32.28 -31.93 -58.77
N GLU A 413 31.48 -32.94 -58.45
CA GLU A 413 31.93 -34.34 -58.34
C GLU A 413 32.47 -34.86 -59.68
N TYR A 414 31.66 -34.78 -60.75
CA TYR A 414 32.09 -35.14 -62.11
C TYR A 414 33.40 -34.43 -62.52
N HIS A 415 33.51 -33.13 -62.25
CA HIS A 415 34.67 -32.34 -62.65
C HIS A 415 35.93 -32.72 -61.87
N ALA A 416 35.79 -33.07 -60.58
CA ALA A 416 36.90 -33.60 -59.78
C ALA A 416 37.37 -35.00 -60.23
N ASP A 417 36.48 -35.79 -60.86
CA ASP A 417 36.85 -37.03 -61.54
C ASP A 417 37.48 -36.77 -62.92
N LEU A 418 36.95 -35.83 -63.72
CA LEU A 418 37.53 -35.40 -65.00
C LEU A 418 38.96 -34.85 -64.85
N MET A 419 39.21 -34.01 -63.82
CA MET A 419 40.57 -33.52 -63.55
C MET A 419 41.51 -34.68 -63.23
N ARG A 420 41.06 -35.70 -62.50
CA ARG A 420 41.85 -36.92 -62.23
C ARG A 420 42.08 -37.78 -63.47
N GLU A 421 41.14 -37.79 -64.43
CA GLU A 421 41.36 -38.40 -65.75
C GLU A 421 42.39 -37.61 -66.57
N LEU A 422 42.34 -36.28 -66.54
CA LEU A 422 43.30 -35.41 -67.21
C LEU A 422 44.72 -35.57 -66.63
N ASP A 423 44.88 -35.60 -65.30
CA ASP A 423 46.17 -35.84 -64.63
C ASP A 423 46.83 -37.17 -65.11
N GLN A 424 46.03 -38.20 -65.35
CA GLN A 424 46.49 -39.49 -65.88
C GLN A 424 46.80 -39.46 -67.38
N LYS A 425 46.08 -38.63 -68.14
CA LYS A 425 46.22 -38.47 -69.59
C LYS A 425 47.36 -37.54 -69.99
N GLU A 426 47.78 -36.62 -69.13
CA GLU A 426 48.91 -35.73 -69.38
C GLU A 426 50.19 -36.51 -69.73
N GLU A 427 50.51 -37.56 -68.95
CA GLU A 427 51.68 -38.43 -69.19
C GLU A 427 51.58 -39.22 -70.50
N VAL A 428 50.38 -39.63 -70.91
CA VAL A 428 50.13 -40.31 -72.19
C VAL A 428 50.36 -39.34 -73.35
N ILE A 429 49.83 -38.11 -73.24
CA ILE A 429 49.97 -37.07 -74.26
C ILE A 429 51.42 -36.61 -74.39
N LYS A 430 52.14 -36.43 -73.27
CA LYS A 430 53.61 -36.20 -73.26
C LYS A 430 54.33 -37.30 -74.03
N SER A 431 54.11 -38.57 -73.70
CA SER A 431 54.79 -39.69 -74.36
C SER A 431 54.52 -39.77 -75.86
N VAL A 432 53.32 -39.42 -76.33
CA VAL A 432 53.00 -39.34 -77.76
C VAL A 432 53.66 -38.12 -78.43
N GLN A 433 53.79 -36.98 -77.75
CA GLN A 433 54.56 -35.84 -78.24
C GLN A 433 56.08 -36.11 -78.29
N GLU A 434 56.63 -36.83 -77.32
CA GLU A 434 58.04 -37.27 -77.30
C GLU A 434 58.34 -38.19 -78.50
N ILE A 435 57.43 -39.12 -78.84
CA ILE A 435 57.54 -39.95 -80.05
C ILE A 435 57.55 -39.08 -81.31
N ALA A 436 56.70 -38.05 -81.38
CA ALA A 436 56.71 -37.11 -82.50
C ALA A 436 58.06 -36.38 -82.62
N GLU A 437 58.61 -35.91 -81.50
CA GLU A 437 59.91 -35.23 -81.46
C GLU A 437 61.07 -36.15 -81.85
N GLN A 438 61.08 -37.40 -81.40
CA GLN A 438 62.07 -38.39 -81.84
C GLN A 438 62.01 -38.60 -83.36
N LEU A 439 60.81 -38.79 -83.93
CA LEU A 439 60.67 -38.97 -85.39
C LEU A 439 61.11 -37.72 -86.17
N LEU A 440 60.89 -36.52 -85.62
CA LEU A 440 61.37 -35.27 -86.23
C LEU A 440 62.90 -35.12 -86.15
N LEU A 441 63.54 -35.60 -85.08
CA LEU A 441 65.00 -35.68 -84.93
C LEU A 441 65.62 -36.74 -85.86
N GLU A 442 64.96 -37.88 -86.05
CA GLU A 442 65.31 -38.93 -87.03
C GLU A 442 65.05 -38.52 -88.50
N ASN A 443 64.70 -37.24 -88.73
CA ASN A 443 64.39 -36.65 -90.03
C ASN A 443 63.37 -37.50 -90.81
N HIS A 444 62.24 -37.81 -90.16
CA HIS A 444 61.18 -38.58 -90.80
C HIS A 444 60.60 -37.84 -92.01
N PRO A 445 60.47 -38.49 -93.19
CA PRO A 445 60.05 -37.84 -94.44
C PRO A 445 58.62 -37.29 -94.37
N ALA A 446 57.73 -37.93 -93.61
CA ALA A 446 56.38 -37.42 -93.31
C ALA A 446 56.36 -36.26 -92.29
N ARG A 447 57.37 -35.39 -92.32
CA ARG A 447 57.61 -34.32 -91.32
C ARG A 447 56.37 -33.45 -91.08
N LEU A 448 55.74 -32.98 -92.15
CA LEU A 448 54.59 -32.08 -92.09
C LEU A 448 53.39 -32.72 -91.36
N THR A 449 53.12 -34.00 -91.62
CA THR A 449 52.07 -34.77 -90.93
C THR A 449 52.35 -34.88 -89.43
N ILE A 450 53.60 -35.16 -89.05
CA ILE A 450 54.01 -35.29 -87.65
C ILE A 450 53.95 -33.94 -86.91
N GLU A 451 54.43 -32.86 -87.54
CA GLU A 451 54.34 -31.50 -86.99
C GLU A 451 52.88 -31.05 -86.83
N ALA A 452 52.02 -31.35 -87.81
CA ALA A 452 50.59 -31.03 -87.76
C ALA A 452 49.87 -31.76 -86.61
N TYR A 453 50.07 -33.08 -86.46
CA TYR A 453 49.49 -33.86 -85.37
C TYR A 453 50.02 -33.42 -84.00
N ARG A 454 51.32 -33.18 -83.84
CA ARG A 454 51.91 -32.66 -82.59
C ARG A 454 51.34 -31.28 -82.23
N ALA A 455 51.19 -30.38 -83.20
CA ALA A 455 50.59 -29.06 -83.00
C ALA A 455 49.09 -29.14 -82.65
N ALA A 456 48.34 -30.04 -83.29
CA ALA A 456 46.94 -30.29 -82.97
C ALA A 456 46.77 -30.81 -81.54
N MET A 457 47.57 -31.80 -81.12
CA MET A 457 47.57 -32.32 -79.76
C MET A 457 47.90 -31.23 -78.74
N GLN A 458 48.94 -30.44 -78.97
CA GLN A 458 49.30 -29.35 -78.06
C GLN A 458 48.20 -28.29 -77.96
N THR A 459 47.53 -27.98 -79.08
CA THR A 459 46.43 -27.02 -79.12
C THR A 459 45.22 -27.54 -78.34
N GLN A 460 44.79 -28.78 -78.58
CA GLN A 460 43.64 -29.37 -77.88
C GLN A 460 43.91 -29.65 -76.40
N TRP A 461 45.14 -30.04 -76.03
CA TRP A 461 45.53 -30.13 -74.62
C TRP A 461 45.50 -28.78 -73.91
N SER A 462 46.01 -27.73 -74.55
CA SER A 462 45.94 -26.37 -74.00
C SER A 462 44.49 -25.88 -73.88
N TRP A 463 43.61 -26.29 -74.81
CA TRP A 463 42.21 -25.89 -74.86
C TRP A 463 41.34 -26.56 -73.78
N ILE A 464 41.45 -27.88 -73.56
CA ILE A 464 40.67 -28.56 -72.51
C ILE A 464 40.99 -28.01 -71.12
N LEU A 465 42.23 -27.58 -70.87
CA LEU A 465 42.63 -26.91 -69.62
C LEU A 465 41.99 -25.52 -69.45
N GLN A 466 41.84 -24.75 -70.54
CA GLN A 466 41.07 -23.48 -70.51
C GLN A 466 39.58 -23.72 -70.25
N LEU A 467 39.01 -24.79 -70.81
CA LEU A 467 37.64 -25.22 -70.51
C LEU A 467 37.48 -25.62 -69.04
N CYS A 468 38.41 -26.40 -68.47
CA CYS A 468 38.39 -26.74 -67.05
C CYS A 468 38.43 -25.50 -66.15
N HIS A 469 39.29 -24.51 -66.44
CA HIS A 469 39.30 -23.25 -65.70
C HIS A 469 37.95 -22.50 -65.76
N CYS A 470 37.26 -22.55 -66.91
CA CYS A 470 35.90 -22.01 -67.02
C CYS A 470 34.90 -22.79 -66.15
N VAL A 471 34.97 -24.12 -66.14
CA VAL A 471 34.12 -24.99 -65.32
C VAL A 471 34.30 -24.68 -63.83
N GLU A 472 35.54 -24.53 -63.35
CA GLU A 472 35.81 -24.10 -61.95
C GLU A 472 35.19 -22.74 -61.61
N GLN A 473 35.22 -21.78 -62.55
CA GLN A 473 34.61 -20.47 -62.36
C GLN A 473 33.09 -20.60 -62.21
N HIS A 474 32.41 -21.28 -63.15
CA HIS A 474 30.95 -21.47 -63.09
C HIS A 474 30.51 -22.29 -61.89
N LEU A 475 31.26 -23.34 -61.49
CA LEU A 475 30.98 -24.10 -60.27
C LEU A 475 30.95 -23.20 -59.03
N ARG A 476 31.84 -22.20 -58.96
CA ARG A 476 31.96 -21.26 -57.83
C ARG A 476 30.87 -20.19 -57.87
N GLU A 477 30.64 -19.59 -59.04
CA GLU A 477 29.67 -18.50 -59.21
C GLU A 477 28.22 -19.01 -59.15
N ASN A 478 27.92 -20.17 -59.74
CA ASN A 478 26.59 -20.79 -59.65
C ASN A 478 26.29 -21.29 -58.24
N ALA A 479 27.28 -21.80 -57.50
CA ALA A 479 27.08 -22.17 -56.09
C ALA A 479 26.67 -20.95 -55.26
N ALA A 480 27.40 -19.82 -55.38
CA ALA A 480 27.06 -18.58 -54.70
C ALA A 480 25.68 -18.02 -55.11
N TYR A 481 25.29 -18.17 -56.39
CA TYR A 481 23.96 -17.82 -56.87
C TYR A 481 22.85 -18.64 -56.18
N PHE A 482 22.96 -19.96 -56.17
CA PHE A 482 21.92 -20.82 -55.59
C PHE A 482 21.87 -20.75 -54.06
N GLU A 483 23.03 -20.58 -53.40
CA GLU A 483 23.12 -20.28 -51.95
C GLU A 483 22.36 -18.99 -51.63
N PHE A 484 22.69 -17.88 -52.31
CA PHE A 484 22.02 -16.59 -52.07
C PHE A 484 20.51 -16.66 -52.27
N PHE A 485 20.00 -17.33 -53.31
CA PHE A 485 18.55 -17.44 -53.51
C PHE A 485 17.87 -18.39 -52.51
N ASN A 486 18.59 -19.32 -51.89
CA ASN A 486 18.08 -20.13 -50.79
C ASN A 486 18.03 -19.33 -49.48
N ASP A 487 19.15 -18.73 -49.04
CA ASP A 487 19.19 -17.79 -47.90
C ASP A 487 18.12 -16.69 -48.06
N ALA A 488 18.04 -16.19 -49.29
CA ALA A 488 17.00 -15.40 -49.93
C ALA A 488 15.58 -15.68 -49.42
N LYS A 489 15.20 -16.92 -49.67
CA LYS A 489 13.87 -17.46 -49.42
C LYS A 489 13.66 -17.73 -47.92
N GLU A 490 14.64 -18.33 -47.25
CA GLU A 490 14.57 -18.62 -45.81
C GLU A 490 14.37 -17.35 -44.99
N ALA A 491 15.03 -16.24 -45.36
CA ALA A 491 14.81 -14.93 -44.76
C ALA A 491 13.40 -14.36 -45.04
N MET A 492 12.90 -14.51 -46.27
CA MET A 492 11.54 -14.07 -46.64
C MET A 492 10.46 -14.84 -45.85
N ASP A 493 10.63 -16.16 -45.71
CA ASP A 493 9.71 -17.03 -44.96
C ASP A 493 9.82 -16.80 -43.44
N TYR A 494 11.02 -16.62 -42.87
CA TYR A 494 11.21 -16.27 -41.46
C TYR A 494 10.53 -14.94 -41.10
N LEU A 495 10.80 -13.86 -41.84
CA LEU A 495 10.22 -12.55 -41.57
C LEU A 495 8.69 -12.55 -41.70
N LYS A 496 8.14 -13.34 -42.63
CA LYS A 496 6.70 -13.53 -42.76
C LYS A 496 6.11 -14.24 -41.54
N ASN A 497 6.72 -15.33 -41.08
CA ASN A 497 6.26 -16.07 -39.92
C ASN A 497 6.34 -15.22 -38.63
N LEU A 498 7.41 -14.43 -38.47
CA LEU A 498 7.58 -13.51 -37.34
C LEU A 498 6.52 -12.39 -37.36
N LYS A 499 6.23 -11.81 -38.54
CA LYS A 499 5.12 -10.84 -38.70
C LYS A 499 3.80 -11.45 -38.24
N ASP A 500 3.46 -12.62 -38.75
CA ASP A 500 2.19 -13.29 -38.46
C ASP A 500 2.10 -13.76 -36.99
N ALA A 501 3.24 -13.98 -36.32
CA ALA A 501 3.31 -14.20 -34.88
C ALA A 501 2.98 -12.93 -34.08
N ILE A 502 3.67 -11.82 -34.39
CA ILE A 502 3.44 -10.51 -33.72
C ILE A 502 1.98 -10.07 -33.85
N GLN A 503 1.39 -10.11 -35.05
CA GLN A 503 -0.01 -9.70 -35.26
C GLN A 503 -1.03 -10.55 -34.49
N ARG A 504 -0.70 -11.80 -34.15
CA ARG A 504 -1.61 -12.75 -33.45
C ARG A 504 -1.42 -12.73 -31.94
N LYS A 505 -0.20 -12.46 -31.47
CA LYS A 505 0.19 -12.52 -30.06
C LYS A 505 0.01 -11.17 -29.36
N TYR A 506 0.35 -10.08 -30.04
CA TYR A 506 0.43 -8.72 -29.49
C TYR A 506 -0.65 -7.78 -30.03
N SER A 507 -1.88 -8.31 -30.13
CA SER A 507 -3.10 -7.53 -30.29
C SER A 507 -3.70 -7.21 -28.92
N CYS A 508 -3.93 -5.94 -28.62
CA CYS A 508 -4.50 -5.47 -27.36
C CYS A 508 -5.64 -4.48 -27.59
N ASP A 509 -6.50 -4.34 -26.57
CA ASP A 509 -7.55 -3.33 -26.49
C ASP A 509 -7.75 -2.90 -25.02
N ARG A 510 -8.63 -1.92 -24.79
CA ARG A 510 -8.96 -1.40 -23.45
C ARG A 510 -9.79 -2.38 -22.57
N SER A 511 -10.04 -3.61 -23.03
CA SER A 511 -10.69 -4.68 -22.26
C SER A 511 -9.74 -5.80 -21.85
N SER A 512 -8.50 -5.75 -22.34
CA SER A 512 -7.47 -6.75 -22.12
C SER A 512 -6.94 -6.71 -20.68
N SER A 513 -6.76 -7.88 -20.05
CA SER A 513 -6.31 -7.96 -18.65
C SER A 513 -4.91 -7.35 -18.45
N LEU A 514 -4.78 -6.42 -17.50
CA LEU A 514 -3.52 -5.75 -17.12
C LEU A 514 -2.37 -6.75 -16.98
N HIS A 515 -2.50 -7.74 -16.09
CA HIS A 515 -1.42 -8.69 -15.79
C HIS A 515 -0.96 -9.46 -17.05
N LYS A 516 -1.89 -9.84 -17.93
CA LYS A 516 -1.58 -10.49 -19.20
C LYS A 516 -0.86 -9.53 -20.18
N LEU A 517 -1.19 -8.24 -20.15
CA LEU A 517 -0.51 -7.24 -20.98
C LEU A 517 0.92 -6.99 -20.48
N GLU A 518 1.16 -7.00 -19.17
CA GLU A 518 2.51 -6.89 -18.59
C GLU A 518 3.41 -8.05 -19.05
N ASP A 519 2.92 -9.29 -18.93
CA ASP A 519 3.60 -10.49 -19.46
C ASP A 519 3.90 -10.33 -20.96
N LEU A 520 2.92 -9.92 -21.77
CA LEU A 520 3.09 -9.74 -23.22
C LEU A 520 4.04 -8.60 -23.60
N VAL A 521 4.07 -7.49 -22.84
CA VAL A 521 5.05 -6.40 -23.02
C VAL A 521 6.45 -6.94 -22.76
N GLN A 522 6.66 -7.70 -21.68
CA GLN A 522 7.96 -8.27 -21.36
C GLN A 522 8.38 -9.35 -22.38
N GLU A 523 7.49 -10.28 -22.73
CA GLU A 523 7.75 -11.30 -23.76
C GLU A 523 8.11 -10.65 -25.10
N SER A 524 7.47 -9.55 -25.50
CA SER A 524 7.74 -8.89 -26.78
C SER A 524 9.17 -8.34 -26.93
N MET A 525 9.93 -8.25 -25.84
CA MET A 525 11.35 -7.92 -25.88
C MET A 525 12.20 -9.08 -26.44
N GLU A 526 11.70 -10.31 -26.48
CA GLU A 526 12.37 -11.44 -27.13
C GLU A 526 12.30 -11.32 -28.65
N GLU A 527 11.14 -10.98 -29.25
CA GLU A 527 11.06 -10.67 -30.68
C GLU A 527 11.87 -9.42 -31.06
N LYS A 528 12.02 -8.45 -30.15
CA LYS A 528 12.90 -7.29 -30.34
C LYS A 528 14.35 -7.71 -30.52
N GLU A 529 14.85 -8.57 -29.62
CA GLU A 529 16.23 -9.06 -29.67
C GLU A 529 16.47 -9.95 -30.90
N GLN A 530 15.50 -10.81 -31.24
CA GLN A 530 15.54 -11.56 -32.51
C GLN A 530 15.64 -10.64 -33.73
N LEU A 531 14.84 -9.56 -33.80
CA LEU A 531 14.92 -8.57 -34.89
C LEU A 531 16.27 -7.84 -34.92
N LEU A 532 16.83 -7.47 -33.76
CA LEU A 532 18.13 -6.80 -33.67
C LEU A 532 19.27 -7.71 -34.17
N GLN A 533 19.25 -8.99 -33.82
CA GLN A 533 20.21 -9.98 -34.31
C GLN A 533 20.01 -10.22 -35.83
N TYR A 534 18.78 -10.41 -36.28
CA TYR A 534 18.45 -10.73 -37.68
C TYR A 534 18.75 -9.59 -38.67
N LYS A 535 18.83 -8.34 -38.19
CA LYS A 535 19.31 -7.18 -38.95
C LYS A 535 20.68 -7.45 -39.63
N SER A 536 21.55 -8.21 -38.98
CA SER A 536 22.86 -8.58 -39.53
C SER A 536 22.74 -9.50 -40.75
N THR A 537 21.85 -10.50 -40.70
CA THR A 537 21.52 -11.41 -41.80
C THR A 537 20.96 -10.65 -43.01
N VAL A 538 20.03 -9.72 -42.78
CA VAL A 538 19.44 -8.88 -43.83
C VAL A 538 20.50 -7.99 -44.51
N ALA A 539 21.35 -7.33 -43.72
CA ALA A 539 22.47 -6.56 -44.25
C ALA A 539 23.48 -7.43 -45.03
N GLY A 540 23.73 -8.66 -44.55
CA GLY A 540 24.56 -9.66 -45.23
C GLY A 540 23.99 -10.07 -46.59
N LEU A 541 22.68 -10.27 -46.70
CA LEU A 541 21.99 -10.54 -47.97
C LEU A 541 22.07 -9.36 -48.95
N VAL A 542 21.82 -8.13 -48.49
CA VAL A 542 21.98 -6.90 -49.29
C VAL A 542 23.45 -6.69 -49.72
N GLY A 543 24.40 -7.20 -48.94
CA GLY A 543 25.81 -7.34 -49.32
C GLY A 543 26.03 -8.37 -50.43
N LYS A 544 25.71 -9.65 -50.18
CA LYS A 544 25.85 -10.77 -51.14
C LYS A 544 25.25 -10.44 -52.50
N ALA A 545 24.03 -9.90 -52.53
CA ALA A 545 23.26 -9.61 -53.75
C ALA A 545 24.02 -8.81 -54.81
N LYS A 546 24.93 -7.91 -54.40
CA LYS A 546 25.71 -7.04 -55.29
C LYS A 546 26.79 -7.80 -56.09
N ALA A 547 27.20 -8.99 -55.61
CA ALA A 547 28.21 -9.84 -56.23
C ALA A 547 27.63 -11.05 -56.98
N ILE A 548 26.30 -11.24 -56.97
CA ILE A 548 25.66 -12.38 -57.64
C ILE A 548 25.62 -12.18 -59.16
N ILE A 549 26.07 -13.20 -59.90
CA ILE A 549 26.07 -13.23 -61.37
C ILE A 549 24.67 -13.48 -61.97
N GLN A 550 24.54 -13.41 -63.29
CA GLN A 550 23.26 -13.55 -63.99
C GLN A 550 23.17 -14.88 -64.75
N LEU A 551 22.45 -15.88 -64.21
CA LEU A 551 22.27 -17.16 -64.90
C LEU A 551 21.17 -17.13 -65.98
N LYS A 552 20.09 -16.36 -65.78
CA LYS A 552 18.94 -16.30 -66.70
C LYS A 552 19.26 -15.92 -68.15
N PRO A 553 20.22 -15.01 -68.46
CA PRO A 553 20.62 -14.75 -69.85
C PRO A 553 21.30 -15.93 -70.56
N ARG A 554 21.78 -16.95 -69.82
CA ARG A 554 22.41 -18.15 -70.39
C ARG A 554 21.44 -19.12 -71.03
N ASN A 555 20.16 -19.01 -70.68
CA ASN A 555 19.08 -19.87 -71.14
C ASN A 555 18.49 -19.35 -72.47
N PRO A 556 18.50 -20.13 -73.57
CA PRO A 556 17.94 -19.69 -74.86
C PRO A 556 16.45 -19.32 -74.81
N ASP A 557 15.68 -19.86 -73.86
CA ASP A 557 14.27 -19.51 -73.65
C ASP A 557 14.09 -18.12 -73.00
N SER A 558 15.19 -17.45 -72.65
CA SER A 558 15.26 -16.09 -72.11
C SER A 558 15.79 -15.14 -73.19
N PRO A 559 14.94 -14.65 -74.11
CA PRO A 559 15.38 -13.85 -75.25
C PRO A 559 15.92 -12.48 -74.80
N LEU A 560 17.10 -12.15 -75.32
CA LEU A 560 17.78 -10.88 -75.06
C LEU A 560 16.97 -9.71 -75.64
N LYS A 561 16.47 -8.81 -74.78
CA LYS A 561 15.76 -7.59 -75.20
C LYS A 561 16.70 -6.49 -75.70
N THR A 562 17.94 -6.54 -75.25
CA THR A 562 19.09 -5.71 -75.63
C THR A 562 20.34 -6.58 -75.52
N SER A 563 21.42 -6.22 -76.20
CA SER A 563 22.73 -6.83 -75.98
C SER A 563 23.19 -6.67 -74.53
N ILE A 564 23.85 -7.68 -73.97
CA ILE A 564 24.24 -7.73 -72.54
C ILE A 564 25.78 -7.82 -72.43
N PRO A 565 26.45 -7.06 -71.55
CA PRO A 565 27.88 -7.25 -71.28
C PRO A 565 28.14 -8.63 -70.67
N ILE A 566 29.18 -9.30 -71.13
CA ILE A 566 29.67 -10.59 -70.63
C ILE A 566 31.18 -10.52 -70.45
N LYS A 567 31.73 -11.30 -69.53
CA LYS A 567 33.17 -11.27 -69.22
C LYS A 567 33.84 -12.60 -69.56
N ALA A 568 34.94 -12.55 -70.30
CA ALA A 568 35.73 -13.72 -70.66
C ALA A 568 36.45 -14.32 -69.43
N ILE A 569 36.41 -15.65 -69.31
CA ILE A 569 37.02 -16.40 -68.21
C ILE A 569 38.37 -17.01 -68.62
N CYS A 570 38.54 -17.29 -69.91
CA CYS A 570 39.73 -17.86 -70.53
C CYS A 570 40.15 -17.09 -71.79
N ASP A 571 41.35 -17.37 -72.29
CA ASP A 571 41.77 -16.92 -73.62
C ASP A 571 41.10 -17.78 -74.71
N TYR A 572 40.54 -17.14 -75.73
CA TYR A 572 39.94 -17.80 -76.89
C TYR A 572 40.42 -17.18 -78.20
N ARG A 573 40.81 -18.02 -79.17
CA ARG A 573 41.26 -17.56 -80.49
C ARG A 573 40.80 -18.47 -81.61
N GLN A 574 40.02 -17.90 -82.52
CA GLN A 574 39.66 -18.46 -83.83
C GLN A 574 40.12 -17.49 -84.93
N ILE A 575 40.03 -17.87 -86.21
CA ILE A 575 40.42 -17.02 -87.35
C ILE A 575 39.65 -15.68 -87.37
N GLU A 576 38.40 -15.68 -86.90
CA GLU A 576 37.49 -14.53 -86.93
C GLU A 576 37.62 -13.62 -85.69
N ILE A 577 38.07 -14.16 -84.55
CA ILE A 577 38.00 -13.48 -83.26
C ILE A 577 39.14 -13.89 -82.32
N THR A 578 39.70 -12.93 -81.60
CA THR A 578 40.58 -13.17 -80.45
C THR A 578 39.98 -12.46 -79.25
N ILE A 579 39.92 -13.16 -78.12
CA ILE A 579 39.39 -12.69 -76.84
C ILE A 579 40.40 -13.14 -75.78
N TYR A 580 40.80 -12.23 -74.93
CA TYR A 580 41.68 -12.52 -73.80
C TYR A 580 40.87 -12.75 -72.53
N LYS A 581 41.44 -13.50 -71.60
CA LYS A 581 40.89 -13.64 -70.25
C LYS A 581 40.65 -12.25 -69.63
N ASP A 582 39.52 -12.15 -68.92
CA ASP A 582 38.98 -10.95 -68.29
C ASP A 582 38.47 -9.84 -69.24
N ASP A 583 38.50 -10.01 -70.58
CA ASP A 583 37.88 -9.07 -71.55
C ASP A 583 36.37 -8.88 -71.33
N GLU A 584 35.92 -7.62 -71.38
CA GLU A 584 34.49 -7.27 -71.43
C GLU A 584 33.98 -7.33 -72.87
N CYS A 585 33.28 -8.41 -73.20
CA CYS A 585 32.65 -8.66 -74.49
C CYS A 585 31.15 -8.35 -74.45
N VAL A 586 30.49 -8.33 -75.61
CA VAL A 586 29.05 -8.09 -75.72
C VAL A 586 28.32 -9.31 -76.29
N LEU A 587 27.35 -9.83 -75.55
CA LEU A 587 26.46 -10.90 -75.99
C LEU A 587 25.40 -10.34 -76.95
N ALA A 588 25.51 -10.70 -78.23
CA ALA A 588 24.58 -10.31 -79.29
C ALA A 588 23.45 -11.33 -79.48
N SER A 589 23.71 -12.63 -79.28
CA SER A 589 22.67 -13.68 -79.28
C SER A 589 23.04 -14.90 -78.44
N ASN A 590 22.08 -15.35 -77.63
CA ASN A 590 22.09 -16.59 -76.85
C ASN A 590 21.23 -17.72 -77.50
N SER A 591 20.81 -17.57 -78.76
CA SER A 591 19.86 -18.51 -79.41
C SER A 591 20.39 -19.94 -79.55
N HIS A 592 21.70 -20.14 -79.45
CA HIS A 592 22.33 -21.45 -79.31
C HIS A 592 22.89 -21.61 -77.90
N ARG A 593 22.68 -22.79 -77.32
CA ARG A 593 23.07 -23.11 -75.94
C ARG A 593 24.58 -23.11 -75.70
N ALA A 594 25.29 -23.87 -76.53
CA ALA A 594 26.70 -24.23 -76.34
C ALA A 594 27.68 -23.20 -76.93
N LYS A 595 27.24 -22.38 -77.89
CA LYS A 595 28.03 -21.31 -78.53
C LYS A 595 27.15 -20.08 -78.67
N TRP A 596 27.67 -18.90 -78.35
CA TRP A 596 26.95 -17.62 -78.42
C TRP A 596 27.50 -16.73 -79.52
N LYS A 597 26.66 -15.84 -80.03
CA LYS A 597 27.11 -14.76 -80.92
C LYS A 597 27.65 -13.62 -80.05
N VAL A 598 28.97 -13.42 -80.10
CA VAL A 598 29.69 -12.51 -79.21
C VAL A 598 30.47 -11.49 -80.04
N ILE A 599 30.43 -10.22 -79.59
CA ILE A 599 31.24 -9.13 -80.12
C ILE A 599 32.42 -8.88 -79.16
N SER A 600 33.65 -8.91 -79.68
CA SER A 600 34.89 -8.64 -78.91
C SER A 600 35.06 -7.15 -78.57
N PRO A 601 36.00 -6.78 -77.67
CA PRO A 601 36.37 -5.38 -77.44
C PRO A 601 36.88 -4.67 -78.70
N SER A 602 37.42 -5.44 -79.67
CA SER A 602 37.85 -4.97 -81.00
C SER A 602 36.72 -4.82 -82.02
N GLY A 603 35.48 -5.18 -81.69
CA GLY A 603 34.31 -5.06 -82.56
C GLY A 603 34.10 -6.21 -83.56
N ASN A 604 34.89 -7.28 -83.49
CA ASN A 604 34.69 -8.49 -84.30
C ASN A 604 33.54 -9.32 -83.72
N GLU A 605 32.68 -9.87 -84.57
CA GLU A 605 31.54 -10.70 -84.15
C GLU A 605 31.70 -12.15 -84.64
N ALA A 606 31.62 -13.12 -83.73
CA ALA A 606 31.78 -14.55 -84.04
C ALA A 606 30.97 -15.47 -83.10
N MET A 607 30.96 -16.78 -83.38
CA MET A 607 30.26 -17.82 -82.60
C MET A 607 31.20 -18.54 -81.62
N VAL A 608 31.33 -18.01 -80.40
CA VAL A 608 32.28 -18.49 -79.37
C VAL A 608 31.60 -19.41 -78.34
N PRO A 609 32.24 -20.46 -77.81
CA PRO A 609 31.65 -21.32 -76.78
C PRO A 609 31.13 -20.54 -75.56
N SER A 610 29.90 -20.83 -75.13
CA SER A 610 29.23 -20.06 -74.07
C SER A 610 29.86 -20.27 -72.68
N VAL A 611 30.52 -21.41 -72.48
CA VAL A 611 31.30 -21.74 -71.29
C VAL A 611 32.47 -20.77 -71.06
N CYS A 612 33.01 -20.12 -72.10
CA CYS A 612 34.12 -19.16 -72.00
C CYS A 612 33.76 -17.84 -71.28
N PHE A 613 32.48 -17.57 -71.03
CA PHE A 613 32.04 -16.28 -70.48
C PHE A 613 31.16 -16.43 -69.26
N THR A 614 31.31 -15.54 -68.29
CA THR A 614 30.29 -15.28 -67.25
C THR A 614 29.45 -14.06 -67.62
N VAL A 615 28.26 -13.94 -67.04
CA VAL A 615 27.40 -12.75 -67.18
C VAL A 615 27.46 -11.99 -65.85
N PRO A 616 28.29 -10.93 -65.75
CA PRO A 616 28.70 -10.38 -64.46
C PRO A 616 27.55 -9.70 -63.69
N PRO A 617 27.77 -9.39 -62.39
CA PRO A 617 26.87 -8.53 -61.63
C PRO A 617 26.82 -7.10 -62.24
N PRO A 618 25.80 -6.29 -61.92
CA PRO A 618 24.76 -6.52 -60.93
C PRO A 618 23.59 -7.39 -61.44
N ASN A 619 23.31 -8.49 -60.74
CA ASN A 619 22.06 -9.23 -60.96
C ASN A 619 20.88 -8.46 -60.34
N LYS A 620 20.03 -7.87 -61.20
CA LYS A 620 18.87 -7.09 -60.77
C LYS A 620 17.88 -7.91 -59.92
N GLU A 621 17.64 -9.18 -60.23
CA GLU A 621 16.69 -10.01 -59.47
C GLU A 621 17.19 -10.32 -58.06
N ALA A 622 18.51 -10.48 -57.89
CA ALA A 622 19.13 -10.63 -56.57
C ALA A 622 18.98 -9.36 -55.73
N ILE A 623 19.24 -8.19 -56.34
CA ILE A 623 19.11 -6.88 -55.69
C ILE A 623 17.65 -6.57 -55.35
N ASP A 624 16.72 -6.72 -56.29
CA ASP A 624 15.28 -6.50 -56.06
C ASP A 624 14.72 -7.44 -54.98
N THR A 625 15.24 -8.68 -54.89
CA THR A 625 14.87 -9.64 -53.83
C THR A 625 15.43 -9.22 -52.47
N ALA A 626 16.70 -8.82 -52.38
CA ALA A 626 17.30 -8.36 -51.14
C ALA A 626 16.64 -7.07 -50.61
N ASN A 627 16.37 -6.10 -51.50
CA ASN A 627 15.64 -4.88 -51.18
C ASN A 627 14.22 -5.19 -50.65
N ARG A 628 13.52 -6.18 -51.21
CA ARG A 628 12.21 -6.64 -50.72
C ARG A 628 12.31 -7.27 -49.32
N ILE A 629 13.37 -8.03 -49.05
CA ILE A 629 13.62 -8.63 -47.72
C ILE A 629 13.90 -7.53 -46.69
N GLU A 630 14.72 -6.54 -47.03
CA GLU A 630 14.97 -5.37 -46.18
C GLU A 630 13.68 -4.58 -45.91
N GLN A 631 12.86 -4.31 -46.94
CA GLN A 631 11.56 -3.65 -46.76
C GLN A 631 10.62 -4.48 -45.86
N HIS A 632 10.58 -5.80 -46.02
CA HIS A 632 9.82 -6.69 -45.14
C HIS A 632 10.33 -6.62 -43.69
N PHE A 633 11.64 -6.62 -43.47
CA PHE A 633 12.23 -6.46 -42.14
C PHE A 633 11.82 -5.14 -41.48
N GLN A 634 11.91 -4.02 -42.20
CA GLN A 634 11.48 -2.71 -41.67
C GLN A 634 9.97 -2.69 -41.35
N ASN A 635 9.14 -3.33 -42.18
CA ASN A 635 7.71 -3.47 -41.91
C ASN A 635 7.42 -4.30 -40.65
N VAL A 636 8.18 -5.39 -40.40
CA VAL A 636 8.04 -6.19 -39.16
C VAL A 636 8.54 -5.43 -37.94
N LEU A 637 9.66 -4.70 -38.05
CA LEU A 637 10.19 -3.87 -36.97
C LEU A 637 9.24 -2.73 -36.58
N THR A 638 8.62 -2.07 -37.58
CA THR A 638 7.60 -1.03 -37.36
C THR A 638 6.36 -1.60 -36.69
N LEU A 639 5.87 -2.76 -37.17
CA LEU A 639 4.74 -3.47 -36.57
C LEU A 639 5.02 -3.90 -35.13
N TRP A 640 6.22 -4.42 -34.85
CA TRP A 640 6.64 -4.78 -33.49
C TRP A 640 6.58 -3.55 -32.56
N HIS A 641 7.16 -2.42 -33.00
CA HIS A 641 7.16 -1.18 -32.23
C HIS A 641 5.75 -0.67 -31.95
N GLU A 642 4.89 -0.66 -32.97
CA GLU A 642 3.48 -0.29 -32.87
C GLU A 642 2.72 -1.19 -31.88
N SER A 643 2.84 -2.52 -31.98
CA SER A 643 2.24 -3.45 -31.02
C SER A 643 2.78 -3.27 -29.60
N HIS A 644 4.07 -3.06 -29.42
CA HIS A 644 4.70 -2.86 -28.12
C HIS A 644 4.22 -1.57 -27.43
N ILE A 645 4.26 -0.43 -28.13
CA ILE A 645 3.76 0.87 -27.61
C ILE A 645 2.25 0.81 -27.35
N ASN A 646 1.47 0.20 -28.24
CA ASN A 646 0.03 -0.02 -28.00
C ASN A 646 -0.21 -0.78 -26.69
N MET A 647 0.50 -1.89 -26.44
CA MET A 647 0.37 -2.65 -25.18
C MET A 647 0.82 -1.84 -23.97
N LYS A 648 1.99 -1.18 -24.02
CA LYS A 648 2.47 -0.31 -22.93
C LYS A 648 1.44 0.77 -22.56
N SER A 649 0.90 1.47 -23.56
CA SER A 649 -0.10 2.53 -23.34
C SER A 649 -1.39 2.05 -22.66
N VAL A 650 -1.77 0.79 -22.86
CA VAL A 650 -2.93 0.19 -22.19
C VAL A 650 -2.58 -0.24 -20.77
N VAL A 651 -1.36 -0.72 -20.52
CA VAL A 651 -0.84 -1.02 -19.16
C VAL A 651 -0.79 0.25 -18.31
N SER A 652 -0.16 1.33 -18.78
CA SER A 652 -0.10 2.60 -18.05
C SER A 652 -1.48 3.26 -17.91
N TRP A 653 -2.37 3.13 -18.90
CA TRP A 653 -3.78 3.53 -18.76
C TRP A 653 -4.53 2.76 -17.65
N HIS A 654 -4.33 1.45 -17.52
CA HIS A 654 -4.93 0.66 -16.45
C HIS A 654 -4.41 1.09 -15.07
N TYR A 655 -3.10 1.33 -14.94
CA TYR A 655 -2.51 1.86 -13.70
C TYR A 655 -3.10 3.22 -13.33
N LEU A 656 -3.15 4.16 -14.28
CA LEU A 656 -3.77 5.47 -14.10
C LEU A 656 -5.25 5.36 -13.68
N THR A 657 -6.02 4.50 -14.35
CA THR A 657 -7.45 4.31 -14.05
C THR A 657 -7.65 3.72 -12.64
N ASN A 658 -6.80 2.80 -12.22
CA ASN A 658 -6.84 2.22 -10.87
C ASN A 658 -6.51 3.27 -9.78
N GLU A 659 -5.55 4.16 -10.00
CA GLU A 659 -5.29 5.29 -9.08
C GLU A 659 -6.47 6.27 -9.05
N ILE A 660 -7.07 6.60 -10.21
CA ILE A 660 -8.28 7.43 -10.32
C ILE A 660 -9.43 6.84 -9.49
N ASP A 661 -9.71 5.55 -9.63
CA ASP A 661 -10.79 4.88 -8.92
C ASP A 661 -10.49 4.71 -7.42
N THR A 662 -9.22 4.50 -7.04
CA THR A 662 -8.76 4.47 -5.64
C THR A 662 -9.00 5.83 -4.96
N VAL A 663 -8.65 6.94 -5.64
CA VAL A 663 -8.93 8.30 -5.14
C VAL A 663 -10.43 8.58 -5.05
N ARG A 664 -11.23 8.07 -5.99
CA ARG A 664 -12.71 8.21 -5.99
C ARG A 664 -13.40 7.40 -4.89
N ALA A 665 -12.87 6.24 -4.52
CA ALA A 665 -13.36 5.44 -3.40
C ALA A 665 -13.03 6.08 -2.03
N GLY A 666 -12.07 7.01 -2.00
CA GLY A 666 -11.68 7.77 -0.82
C GLY A 666 -12.82 8.62 -0.24
N ASN A 667 -12.84 8.73 1.08
CA ASN A 667 -13.76 9.54 1.88
C ASN A 667 -13.05 10.17 3.10
N VAL A 668 -13.73 11.07 3.81
CA VAL A 668 -13.15 11.85 4.93
C VAL A 668 -12.58 10.95 6.03
N ALA A 669 -13.26 9.84 6.38
CA ALA A 669 -12.78 8.91 7.39
C ALA A 669 -11.50 8.17 6.96
N SER A 670 -11.40 7.77 5.68
CA SER A 670 -10.16 7.18 5.16
C SER A 670 -8.99 8.17 5.16
N ILE A 671 -9.23 9.45 4.83
CA ILE A 671 -8.20 10.50 4.90
C ILE A 671 -7.74 10.70 6.34
N LYS A 672 -8.65 10.79 7.32
CA LYS A 672 -8.31 10.91 8.75
C LYS A 672 -7.47 9.75 9.33
N THR A 673 -7.36 8.62 8.63
CA THR A 673 -6.51 7.49 9.07
C THR A 673 -5.10 7.48 8.46
N MET A 674 -4.81 8.39 7.52
CA MET A 674 -3.50 8.48 6.84
C MET A 674 -2.59 9.52 7.51
N LEU A 675 -1.29 9.40 7.29
CA LEU A 675 -0.29 10.37 7.75
C LEU A 675 -0.12 11.53 6.76
N PRO A 676 0.27 12.75 7.19
CA PRO A 676 0.42 13.91 6.31
C PRO A 676 1.31 13.70 5.07
N GLY A 677 2.36 12.88 5.19
CA GLY A 677 3.23 12.54 4.04
C GLY A 677 2.56 11.61 3.02
N GLU A 678 1.61 10.78 3.45
CA GLU A 678 0.88 9.84 2.57
C GLU A 678 -0.11 10.58 1.67
N HIS A 679 -0.71 11.69 2.14
CA HIS A 679 -1.54 12.57 1.31
C HIS A 679 -0.76 13.15 0.12
N GLN A 680 0.48 13.58 0.35
CA GLN A 680 1.36 14.05 -0.71
C GLN A 680 1.76 12.90 -1.64
N GLN A 681 1.97 11.70 -1.10
CA GLN A 681 2.27 10.51 -1.91
C GLN A 681 1.10 10.11 -2.82
N VAL A 682 -0.16 10.17 -2.38
CA VAL A 682 -1.34 9.89 -3.23
C VAL A 682 -1.41 10.84 -4.42
N LEU A 683 -1.26 12.15 -4.19
CA LEU A 683 -1.26 13.13 -5.28
C LEU A 683 -0.04 12.98 -6.20
N SER A 684 1.11 12.59 -5.66
CA SER A 684 2.32 12.29 -6.44
C SER A 684 2.19 11.03 -7.28
N ASN A 685 1.56 9.96 -6.75
CA ASN A 685 1.29 8.72 -7.49
C ASN A 685 0.35 8.98 -8.66
N LEU A 686 -0.78 9.66 -8.41
CA LEU A 686 -1.77 9.99 -9.44
C LEU A 686 -1.17 10.86 -10.55
N GLN A 687 -0.26 11.79 -10.21
CA GLN A 687 0.50 12.55 -11.21
C GLN A 687 1.48 11.66 -11.97
N SER A 688 2.31 10.88 -11.28
CA SER A 688 3.30 9.97 -11.90
C SER A 688 2.65 8.99 -12.86
N ARG A 689 1.49 8.38 -12.52
CA ARG A 689 0.78 7.47 -13.44
C ARG A 689 0.14 8.17 -14.62
N PHE A 690 -0.16 9.47 -14.51
CA PHE A 690 -0.60 10.26 -15.65
C PHE A 690 0.58 10.58 -16.58
N ASP A 691 1.75 10.92 -16.02
CA ASP A 691 2.96 11.18 -16.80
C ASP A 691 3.49 9.90 -17.49
N ASP A 692 3.51 8.75 -16.78
CA ASP A 692 3.81 7.42 -17.35
C ASP A 692 2.91 7.12 -18.57
N PHE A 693 1.60 7.43 -18.44
CA PHE A 693 0.63 7.24 -19.51
C PHE A 693 0.81 8.24 -20.66
N LEU A 694 1.23 9.48 -20.40
CA LEU A 694 1.51 10.46 -21.46
C LEU A 694 2.72 10.05 -22.31
N GLU A 695 3.79 9.54 -21.69
CA GLU A 695 4.96 9.03 -22.44
C GLU A 695 4.56 7.83 -23.32
N ASP A 696 3.86 6.84 -22.75
CA ASP A 696 3.48 5.63 -23.50
C ASP A 696 2.37 5.84 -24.53
N SER A 697 1.48 6.82 -24.34
CA SER A 697 0.37 7.07 -25.28
C SER A 697 0.75 7.96 -26.47
N GLN A 698 1.89 8.67 -26.44
CA GLN A 698 2.27 9.64 -27.47
C GLN A 698 2.32 9.05 -28.89
N ASP A 699 2.90 7.86 -29.05
CA ASP A 699 2.99 7.12 -30.32
C ASP A 699 1.96 5.96 -30.44
N SER A 700 1.04 5.85 -29.47
CA SER A 700 0.01 4.80 -29.45
C SER A 700 -1.14 5.09 -30.41
N LYS A 701 -1.72 4.04 -30.99
CA LYS A 701 -2.95 4.11 -31.79
C LYS A 701 -4.20 3.69 -31.02
N ILE A 702 -4.05 3.24 -29.77
CA ILE A 702 -5.18 2.83 -28.91
C ILE A 702 -5.88 4.04 -28.28
N PHE A 703 -5.17 5.16 -28.10
CA PHE A 703 -5.69 6.38 -27.46
C PHE A 703 -5.66 7.56 -28.43
N SER A 704 -6.79 8.25 -28.56
CA SER A 704 -6.87 9.52 -29.29
C SER A 704 -6.49 10.68 -28.39
N GLY A 705 -6.13 11.83 -28.98
CA GLY A 705 -5.93 13.08 -28.21
C GLY A 705 -7.17 13.48 -27.39
N SER A 706 -8.38 13.09 -27.83
CA SER A 706 -9.62 13.25 -27.05
C SER A 706 -9.75 12.31 -25.85
N ASP A 707 -9.15 11.12 -25.87
CA ASP A 707 -9.07 10.22 -24.71
C ASP A 707 -8.05 10.75 -23.69
N ILE A 708 -6.89 11.21 -24.16
CA ILE A 708 -5.85 11.80 -23.31
C ILE A 708 -6.39 13.05 -22.61
N ALA A 709 -7.03 13.97 -23.37
CA ALA A 709 -7.71 15.14 -22.82
C ALA A 709 -9.02 14.81 -22.06
N HIS A 710 -9.46 13.55 -21.99
CA HIS A 710 -10.46 13.09 -21.03
C HIS A 710 -9.80 12.65 -19.72
N LEU A 711 -8.78 11.82 -19.80
CA LEU A 711 -8.02 11.34 -18.64
C LEU A 711 -7.36 12.48 -17.87
N GLU A 712 -6.83 13.50 -18.55
CA GLU A 712 -6.31 14.73 -17.92
C GLU A 712 -7.38 15.43 -17.06
N ARG A 713 -8.62 15.51 -17.56
CA ARG A 713 -9.74 16.10 -16.80
C ARG A 713 -10.15 15.21 -15.64
N GLU A 714 -10.21 13.89 -15.81
CA GLU A 714 -10.51 12.94 -14.74
C GLU A 714 -9.47 13.04 -13.61
N VAL A 715 -8.18 13.06 -13.95
CA VAL A 715 -7.06 13.27 -13.02
C VAL A 715 -7.20 14.59 -12.26
N ASN A 716 -7.47 15.69 -12.97
CA ASN A 716 -7.59 17.00 -12.34
C ASN A 716 -8.86 17.13 -11.47
N VAL A 717 -9.96 16.46 -11.82
CA VAL A 717 -11.15 16.30 -10.97
C VAL A 717 -10.82 15.48 -9.72
N CYS A 718 -10.07 14.38 -9.84
CA CYS A 718 -9.65 13.58 -8.68
C CYS A 718 -8.71 14.34 -7.74
N LYS A 719 -7.78 15.16 -8.26
CA LYS A 719 -6.95 16.07 -7.45
C LYS A 719 -7.81 17.08 -6.68
N GLN A 720 -8.81 17.70 -7.33
CA GLN A 720 -9.75 18.63 -6.68
C GLN A 720 -10.60 17.94 -5.62
N TYR A 721 -11.13 16.75 -5.92
CA TYR A 721 -11.90 15.94 -4.97
C TYR A 721 -11.08 15.59 -3.72
N TYR A 722 -9.84 15.12 -3.88
CA TYR A 722 -8.96 14.81 -2.75
C TYR A 722 -8.63 16.05 -1.91
N GLN A 723 -8.44 17.22 -2.54
CA GLN A 723 -8.25 18.49 -1.83
C GLN A 723 -9.50 18.96 -1.05
N GLU A 724 -10.71 18.75 -1.56
CA GLU A 724 -11.94 19.04 -0.80
C GLU A 724 -12.18 18.03 0.32
N LEU A 725 -11.82 16.74 0.15
CA LEU A 725 -11.84 15.77 1.24
C LEU A 725 -10.85 16.13 2.36
N LEU A 726 -9.64 16.60 2.02
CA LEU A 726 -8.66 17.11 3.00
C LEU A 726 -9.23 18.29 3.82
N LYS A 727 -9.73 19.33 3.15
CA LYS A 727 -10.40 20.47 3.80
C LYS A 727 -11.62 20.06 4.65
N SER A 728 -12.27 18.96 4.31
CA SER A 728 -13.40 18.40 5.06
C SER A 728 -12.92 17.66 6.31
N ALA A 729 -11.82 16.89 6.21
CA ALA A 729 -11.18 16.26 7.36
C ALA A 729 -10.66 17.29 8.37
N GLU A 730 -9.92 18.31 7.90
CA GLU A 730 -9.44 19.44 8.68
C GLU A 730 -10.59 20.17 9.41
N ARG A 731 -11.71 20.39 8.71
CA ARG A 731 -12.90 21.05 9.29
C ARG A 731 -13.55 20.19 10.37
N GLU A 732 -13.79 18.90 10.11
CA GLU A 732 -14.38 18.02 11.12
C GLU A 732 -13.48 17.91 12.36
N GLU A 733 -12.16 17.83 12.20
CA GLU A 733 -11.22 17.80 13.33
C GLU A 733 -11.24 19.12 14.11
N GLN A 734 -11.30 20.26 13.41
CA GLN A 734 -11.46 21.56 14.04
C GLN A 734 -12.80 21.68 14.80
N GLU A 735 -13.91 21.22 14.22
CA GLU A 735 -15.23 21.16 14.88
C GLU A 735 -15.23 20.23 16.11
N GLU A 736 -14.59 19.06 16.01
CA GLU A 736 -14.44 18.11 17.11
C GLU A 736 -13.57 18.69 18.24
N SER A 737 -12.51 19.44 17.93
CA SER A 737 -11.68 20.13 18.92
C SER A 737 -12.45 21.22 19.67
N ILE A 738 -13.28 22.00 18.97
CA ILE A 738 -14.12 23.07 19.55
C ILE A 738 -15.23 22.45 20.43
N TYR A 739 -15.90 21.40 19.94
CA TYR A 739 -16.86 20.63 20.74
C TYR A 739 -16.22 20.08 22.02
N ASN A 740 -15.03 19.46 21.93
CA ASN A 740 -14.34 18.90 23.09
C ASN A 740 -13.91 19.97 24.10
N LEU A 741 -13.51 21.17 23.64
CA LEU A 741 -13.29 22.31 24.52
C LEU A 741 -14.58 22.74 25.22
N TYR A 742 -15.65 23.00 24.46
CA TYR A 742 -16.89 23.55 25.01
C TYR A 742 -17.63 22.56 25.93
N ILE A 743 -17.68 21.26 25.60
CA ILE A 743 -18.26 20.25 26.50
C ILE A 743 -17.45 20.13 27.81
N SER A 744 -16.16 20.47 27.81
CA SER A 744 -15.34 20.52 29.03
C SER A 744 -15.63 21.75 29.90
N GLU A 745 -15.80 22.94 29.31
CA GLU A 745 -16.23 24.16 30.02
C GLU A 745 -17.64 23.97 30.62
N VAL A 746 -18.57 23.46 29.82
CA VAL A 746 -19.94 23.07 30.22
C VAL A 746 -19.92 22.11 31.41
N ARG A 747 -19.16 21.00 31.34
CA ARG A 747 -19.04 20.04 32.45
C ARG A 747 -18.37 20.63 33.71
N ASN A 748 -17.42 21.56 33.56
CA ASN A 748 -16.79 22.25 34.69
C ASN A 748 -17.79 23.14 35.45
N ILE A 749 -18.58 23.92 34.73
CA ILE A 749 -19.64 24.76 35.30
C ILE A 749 -20.70 23.89 35.99
N ARG A 750 -21.07 22.74 35.40
CA ARG A 750 -21.98 21.77 36.04
C ARG A 750 -21.46 21.31 37.40
N LEU A 751 -20.21 20.86 37.47
CA LEU A 751 -19.60 20.37 38.71
C LEU A 751 -19.51 21.47 39.81
N ARG A 752 -19.19 22.71 39.42
CA ARG A 752 -19.16 23.86 40.35
C ARG A 752 -20.57 24.21 40.86
N LEU A 753 -21.59 24.09 40.00
CA LEU A 753 -22.99 24.31 40.36
C LEU A 753 -23.54 23.21 41.27
N GLU A 754 -23.29 21.93 40.96
CA GLU A 754 -23.64 20.75 41.78
C GLU A 754 -23.03 20.88 43.20
N ASN A 755 -21.81 21.38 43.31
CA ASN A 755 -21.14 21.68 44.60
C ASN A 755 -21.85 22.81 45.38
N CYS A 756 -22.25 23.89 44.70
CA CYS A 756 -23.04 24.96 45.31
C CYS A 756 -24.42 24.47 45.77
N GLU A 757 -25.05 23.56 45.02
CA GLU A 757 -26.34 22.95 45.38
C GLU A 757 -26.23 22.09 46.64
N ASP A 758 -25.25 21.18 46.71
CA ASP A 758 -25.02 20.33 47.88
C ASP A 758 -24.69 21.16 49.14
N ARG A 759 -23.83 22.18 49.02
CA ARG A 759 -23.55 23.15 50.10
C ARG A 759 -24.82 23.85 50.58
N LEU A 760 -25.64 24.32 49.66
CA LEU A 760 -26.90 25.01 49.96
C LEU A 760 -27.93 24.10 50.63
N ILE A 761 -28.13 22.88 50.11
CA ILE A 761 -29.04 21.88 50.69
C ILE A 761 -28.59 21.49 52.11
N ARG A 762 -27.29 21.29 52.33
CA ARG A 762 -26.74 21.04 53.68
C ARG A 762 -27.01 22.20 54.64
N GLN A 763 -26.85 23.45 54.20
CA GLN A 763 -27.15 24.63 55.02
C GLN A 763 -28.65 24.74 55.33
N ILE A 764 -29.53 24.53 54.34
CA ILE A 764 -31.00 24.54 54.52
C ILE A 764 -31.45 23.50 55.55
N ARG A 765 -30.90 22.28 55.49
CA ARG A 765 -31.27 21.14 56.35
C ARG A 765 -30.61 21.15 57.74
N THR A 766 -29.67 22.06 58.00
CA THR A 766 -29.04 22.21 59.33
C THR A 766 -29.85 23.22 60.14
N PRO A 767 -30.47 22.86 61.28
CA PRO A 767 -31.18 23.83 62.12
C PRO A 767 -30.26 24.93 62.66
N LEU A 768 -30.80 26.10 62.98
CA LEU A 768 -30.11 27.18 63.71
C LEU A 768 -29.99 26.86 65.21
N GLU A 769 -28.96 27.39 65.87
CA GLU A 769 -28.82 27.30 67.32
C GLU A 769 -29.85 28.22 68.04
N ARG A 770 -30.42 27.71 69.13
CA ARG A 770 -31.65 28.26 69.74
C ARG A 770 -31.37 29.57 70.49
N ASP A 771 -32.18 30.59 70.22
CA ASP A 771 -32.04 31.97 70.70
C ASP A 771 -30.72 32.68 70.29
N ASP A 772 -29.85 32.10 69.43
CA ASP A 772 -28.60 32.73 68.98
C ASP A 772 -28.79 33.68 67.78
N LEU A 773 -28.74 34.99 68.06
CA LEU A 773 -28.83 36.05 67.07
C LEU A 773 -27.53 36.21 66.24
N HIS A 774 -26.37 35.88 66.80
CA HIS A 774 -25.06 35.99 66.14
C HIS A 774 -24.85 34.87 65.11
N GLU A 775 -25.22 33.63 65.44
CA GLU A 775 -25.16 32.51 64.47
C GLU A 775 -26.08 32.76 63.28
N SER A 776 -27.29 33.30 63.53
CA SER A 776 -28.22 33.73 62.49
C SER A 776 -27.63 34.81 61.56
N VAL A 777 -26.93 35.82 62.09
CA VAL A 777 -26.22 36.83 61.27
C VAL A 777 -25.04 36.20 60.51
N PHE A 778 -24.31 35.27 61.13
CA PHE A 778 -23.21 34.56 60.47
C PHE A 778 -23.70 33.76 59.25
N ARG A 779 -24.79 32.99 59.39
CA ARG A 779 -25.38 32.23 58.28
C ARG A 779 -25.90 33.10 57.14
N ILE A 780 -26.48 34.27 57.45
CA ILE A 780 -26.83 35.28 56.43
C ILE A 780 -25.58 35.67 55.63
N SER A 781 -24.44 35.91 56.31
CA SER A 781 -23.19 36.31 55.65
C SER A 781 -22.56 35.19 54.80
N GLU A 782 -22.66 33.92 55.22
CA GLU A 782 -22.21 32.77 54.44
C GLU A 782 -23.08 32.54 53.20
N GLN A 783 -24.41 32.65 53.34
CA GLN A 783 -25.33 32.51 52.22
C GLN A 783 -25.19 33.68 51.22
N GLU A 784 -24.84 34.89 51.66
CA GLU A 784 -24.50 36.00 50.75
C GLU A 784 -23.15 35.81 50.02
N LYS A 785 -22.23 34.99 50.54
CA LYS A 785 -21.03 34.55 49.80
C LYS A 785 -21.40 33.51 48.75
N LEU A 786 -22.19 32.49 49.12
CA LEU A 786 -22.66 31.44 48.21
C LEU A 786 -23.50 32.03 47.07
N LYS A 787 -24.37 33.01 47.34
CA LYS A 787 -25.11 33.71 46.28
C LYS A 787 -24.19 34.44 45.29
N LYS A 788 -23.14 35.12 45.75
CA LYS A 788 -22.13 35.76 44.87
C LYS A 788 -21.30 34.75 44.06
N GLU A 789 -21.16 33.53 44.55
CA GLU A 789 -20.54 32.41 43.81
C GLU A 789 -21.47 31.92 42.69
N LEU A 790 -22.78 31.82 42.96
CA LEU A 790 -23.80 31.53 41.95
C LEU A 790 -23.99 32.65 40.92
N ASP A 791 -23.92 33.92 41.33
CA ASP A 791 -23.96 35.06 40.40
C ASP A 791 -22.83 34.94 39.36
N ARG A 792 -21.59 34.71 39.81
CA ARG A 792 -20.43 34.48 38.92
C ARG A 792 -20.59 33.24 38.05
N LEU A 793 -21.09 32.14 38.60
CA LEU A 793 -21.36 30.92 37.81
C LEU A 793 -22.43 31.12 36.74
N LYS A 794 -23.35 32.08 36.95
CA LYS A 794 -24.37 32.45 35.96
C LYS A 794 -23.78 33.31 34.84
N ASP A 795 -22.84 34.21 35.16
CA ASP A 795 -22.07 34.96 34.17
C ASP A 795 -21.14 34.02 33.36
N ASP A 796 -20.43 33.11 34.03
CA ASP A 796 -19.64 32.03 33.41
C ASP A 796 -20.50 31.21 32.43
N LEU A 797 -21.72 30.82 32.86
CA LEU A 797 -22.68 30.06 32.05
C LEU A 797 -23.22 30.87 30.85
N GLY A 798 -23.42 32.18 30.99
CA GLY A 798 -23.79 33.06 29.89
C GLY A 798 -22.71 33.07 28.80
N MET A 799 -21.45 33.29 29.18
CA MET A 799 -20.34 33.33 28.23
C MET A 799 -20.14 32.03 27.44
N ILE A 800 -20.31 30.85 28.07
CA ILE A 800 -20.26 29.58 27.32
C ILE A 800 -21.54 29.34 26.49
N THR A 801 -22.69 29.86 26.91
CA THR A 801 -23.93 29.78 26.11
C THR A 801 -23.77 30.54 24.79
N ASP A 802 -23.22 31.76 24.82
CA ASP A 802 -22.98 32.56 23.62
C ASP A 802 -21.98 31.89 22.68
N LYS A 803 -20.84 31.39 23.20
CA LYS A 803 -19.86 30.58 22.44
C LYS A 803 -20.53 29.35 21.78
N CYS A 804 -21.37 28.63 22.52
CA CYS A 804 -22.02 27.43 22.03
C CYS A 804 -23.02 27.74 20.91
N GLU A 805 -23.84 28.79 21.04
CA GLU A 805 -24.79 29.18 19.99
C GLU A 805 -24.08 29.73 18.74
N GLU A 806 -22.93 30.42 18.88
CA GLU A 806 -22.08 30.74 17.73
C GLU A 806 -21.60 29.46 17.02
N PHE A 807 -21.05 28.49 17.75
CA PHE A 807 -20.62 27.20 17.18
C PHE A 807 -21.78 26.42 16.55
N PHE A 808 -22.97 26.42 17.15
CA PHE A 808 -24.16 25.78 16.56
C PHE A 808 -24.59 26.43 15.24
N SER A 809 -24.33 27.73 15.05
CA SER A 809 -24.60 28.42 13.79
C SER A 809 -23.58 28.10 12.69
N GLN A 810 -22.31 27.88 13.06
CA GLN A 810 -21.22 27.60 12.13
C GLN A 810 -21.14 26.10 11.75
N ALA A 811 -21.33 25.22 12.73
CA ALA A 811 -21.23 23.76 12.61
C ALA A 811 -22.61 23.06 12.60
N ALA A 812 -23.63 23.70 12.00
CA ALA A 812 -25.04 23.27 12.08
C ALA A 812 -25.34 21.84 11.56
N GLY A 813 -24.44 21.25 10.75
CA GLY A 813 -24.52 19.86 10.29
C GLY A 813 -23.77 18.84 11.15
N SER A 814 -23.04 19.27 12.18
CA SER A 814 -22.11 18.44 12.93
C SER A 814 -22.84 17.52 13.92
N PRO A 815 -22.54 16.21 13.98
CA PRO A 815 -23.26 15.25 14.82
C PRO A 815 -23.08 15.47 16.33
N SER A 816 -22.11 16.31 16.73
CA SER A 816 -21.79 16.66 18.12
C SER A 816 -22.72 17.74 18.70
N VAL A 817 -23.27 18.61 17.84
CA VAL A 817 -24.09 19.79 18.21
C VAL A 817 -25.35 19.42 19.04
N PRO A 818 -26.16 18.41 18.67
CA PRO A 818 -27.33 18.04 19.47
C PRO A 818 -26.98 17.64 20.91
N THR A 819 -25.83 16.97 21.11
CA THR A 819 -25.35 16.52 22.41
C THR A 819 -24.91 17.70 23.28
N LEU A 820 -24.10 18.61 22.74
CA LEU A 820 -23.65 19.82 23.45
C LEU A 820 -24.84 20.72 23.81
N ARG A 821 -25.79 20.91 22.88
CA ARG A 821 -27.01 21.68 23.13
C ARG A 821 -27.88 21.04 24.21
N SER A 822 -27.94 19.71 24.30
CA SER A 822 -28.68 19.01 25.36
C SER A 822 -28.06 19.25 26.75
N GLU A 823 -26.76 19.00 26.91
CA GLU A 823 -26.03 19.22 28.17
C GLU A 823 -26.10 20.69 28.63
N LEU A 824 -25.90 21.65 27.71
CA LEU A 824 -26.01 23.08 28.01
C LEU A 824 -27.39 23.47 28.56
N ASN A 825 -28.47 22.97 27.94
CA ASN A 825 -29.85 23.27 28.38
C ASN A 825 -30.14 22.70 29.79
N VAL A 826 -29.62 21.52 30.13
CA VAL A 826 -29.76 20.94 31.48
C VAL A 826 -29.08 21.83 32.52
N ILE A 827 -27.88 22.35 32.24
CA ILE A 827 -27.17 23.24 33.18
C ILE A 827 -27.90 24.57 33.35
N ILE A 828 -28.46 25.13 32.28
CA ILE A 828 -29.29 26.35 32.34
C ILE A 828 -30.52 26.12 33.23
N GLN A 829 -31.18 24.96 33.15
CA GLN A 829 -32.30 24.63 34.03
C GLN A 829 -31.84 24.48 35.50
N ASN A 830 -30.78 23.71 35.75
CA ASN A 830 -30.22 23.53 37.10
C ASN A 830 -29.78 24.86 37.72
N MET A 831 -29.13 25.75 36.96
CA MET A 831 -28.71 27.07 37.42
C MET A 831 -29.90 27.89 37.92
N ASN A 832 -30.99 27.93 37.14
CA ASN A 832 -32.20 28.64 37.53
C ASN A 832 -32.86 28.03 38.80
N GLN A 833 -32.84 26.70 38.95
CA GLN A 833 -33.33 26.02 40.15
C GLN A 833 -32.51 26.38 41.40
N VAL A 834 -31.19 26.21 41.34
CA VAL A 834 -30.28 26.47 42.48
C VAL A 834 -30.26 27.95 42.85
N TYR A 835 -30.31 28.85 41.86
CA TYR A 835 -30.41 30.29 42.08
C TYR A 835 -31.73 30.70 42.75
N SER A 836 -32.84 30.05 42.38
CA SER A 836 -34.14 30.20 43.05
C SER A 836 -34.08 29.73 44.50
N MET A 837 -33.56 28.52 44.74
CA MET A 837 -33.42 27.95 46.10
C MET A 837 -32.52 28.82 46.99
N SER A 838 -31.41 29.32 46.43
CA SER A 838 -30.50 30.23 47.11
C SER A 838 -31.17 31.56 47.50
N SER A 839 -32.04 32.07 46.63
CA SER A 839 -32.77 33.32 46.85
C SER A 839 -33.88 33.19 47.89
N ILE A 840 -34.59 32.05 47.94
CA ILE A 840 -35.58 31.78 48.98
C ILE A 840 -34.91 31.51 50.34
N TYR A 841 -33.75 30.83 50.37
CA TYR A 841 -33.04 30.56 51.62
C TYR A 841 -32.47 31.82 52.29
N ILE A 842 -31.93 32.78 51.52
CA ILE A 842 -31.45 34.05 52.10
C ILE A 842 -32.61 34.90 52.65
N GLU A 843 -33.81 34.80 52.05
CA GLU A 843 -35.02 35.43 52.57
C GLU A 843 -35.46 34.76 53.88
N LYS A 844 -35.49 33.41 53.93
CA LYS A 844 -35.78 32.62 55.14
C LYS A 844 -34.89 33.03 56.32
N LEU A 845 -33.57 33.06 56.10
CA LEU A 845 -32.59 33.43 57.14
C LEU A 845 -32.80 34.86 57.66
N LYS A 846 -33.12 35.81 56.77
CA LYS A 846 -33.35 37.22 57.15
C LYS A 846 -34.63 37.41 57.96
N THR A 847 -35.72 36.71 57.61
CA THR A 847 -36.97 36.75 58.39
C THR A 847 -36.80 36.04 59.74
N VAL A 848 -36.12 34.90 59.79
CA VAL A 848 -35.80 34.21 61.06
C VAL A 848 -34.93 35.09 61.99
N ASN A 849 -33.99 35.86 61.45
CA ASN A 849 -33.21 36.82 62.24
C ASN A 849 -34.10 37.90 62.89
N LEU A 850 -35.18 38.32 62.23
CA LEU A 850 -36.11 39.31 62.76
C LEU A 850 -37.07 38.70 63.79
N VAL A 851 -37.55 37.47 63.57
CA VAL A 851 -38.29 36.68 64.58
C VAL A 851 -37.45 36.48 65.85
N LEU A 852 -36.15 36.18 65.73
CA LEU A 852 -35.23 36.08 66.88
C LEU A 852 -35.14 37.39 67.66
N ARG A 853 -34.98 38.54 66.99
CA ARG A 853 -34.94 39.87 67.64
C ARG A 853 -36.24 40.18 68.38
N ASN A 854 -37.39 39.93 67.75
CA ASN A 854 -38.69 40.20 68.34
C ASN A 854 -38.96 39.25 69.54
N THR A 855 -38.52 37.99 69.44
CA THR A 855 -38.55 37.00 70.54
C THR A 855 -37.73 37.46 71.74
N GLN A 856 -36.48 37.90 71.52
CA GLN A 856 -35.61 38.40 72.59
C GLN A 856 -36.17 39.68 73.23
N GLY A 857 -36.76 40.59 72.44
CA GLY A 857 -37.43 41.80 72.93
C GLY A 857 -38.66 41.48 73.79
N ALA A 858 -39.51 40.54 73.35
CA ALA A 858 -40.67 40.08 74.10
C ALA A 858 -40.28 39.37 75.41
N GLU A 859 -39.27 38.50 75.40
CA GLU A 859 -38.74 37.83 76.61
C GLU A 859 -38.19 38.84 77.64
N ALA A 860 -37.53 39.91 77.18
CA ALA A 860 -37.05 40.98 78.07
C ALA A 860 -38.21 41.77 78.70
N LEU A 861 -39.27 42.08 77.93
CA LEU A 861 -40.47 42.73 78.45
C LEU A 861 -41.23 41.86 79.45
N VAL A 862 -41.45 40.58 79.11
CA VAL A 862 -42.13 39.61 80.01
C VAL A 862 -41.39 39.54 81.34
N LYS A 863 -40.07 39.33 81.33
CA LYS A 863 -39.24 39.30 82.54
C LYS A 863 -39.33 40.57 83.36
N LEU A 864 -39.31 41.75 82.73
CA LEU A 864 -39.41 43.04 83.42
C LEU A 864 -40.69 43.16 84.25
N TYR A 865 -41.85 42.78 83.70
CA TYR A 865 -43.13 42.88 84.41
C TYR A 865 -43.38 41.70 85.36
N GLU A 866 -42.88 40.49 85.04
CA GLU A 866 -42.78 39.37 86.00
C GLU A 866 -41.99 39.80 87.26
N THR A 867 -40.82 40.43 87.09
CA THR A 867 -40.00 40.93 88.21
C THR A 867 -40.70 42.06 88.97
N LYS A 868 -41.26 43.09 88.29
CA LYS A 868 -42.06 44.15 88.94
C LYS A 868 -43.16 43.57 89.85
N LEU A 869 -43.91 42.58 89.36
CA LEU A 869 -44.96 41.89 90.13
C LEU A 869 -44.42 40.96 91.24
N CYS A 870 -43.20 40.47 91.12
CA CYS A 870 -42.54 39.68 92.17
C CYS A 870 -41.90 40.55 93.26
N GLU A 871 -41.54 41.79 92.98
CA GLU A 871 -40.89 42.72 93.92
C GLU A 871 -41.85 43.66 94.66
N GLU A 872 -43.14 43.64 94.31
CA GLU A 872 -44.21 44.43 94.93
C GLU A 872 -44.23 44.36 96.48
N GLU A 873 -44.42 45.52 97.13
CA GLU A 873 -44.34 45.71 98.58
C GLU A 873 -45.50 45.08 99.37
N ALA A 874 -45.37 45.09 100.70
CA ALA A 874 -46.39 44.59 101.61
C ALA A 874 -47.62 45.50 101.68
N VAL A 875 -48.81 44.91 101.65
CA VAL A 875 -50.07 45.59 102.00
C VAL A 875 -50.04 45.94 103.49
N THR A 876 -49.75 47.19 103.82
CA THR A 876 -49.87 47.73 105.18
C THR A 876 -51.31 48.15 105.48
N ALA A 877 -51.66 48.24 106.76
CA ALA A 877 -52.97 48.71 107.20
C ALA A 877 -53.12 50.25 107.15
N ASP A 878 -52.58 50.88 106.10
CA ASP A 878 -52.72 52.31 105.78
C ASP A 878 -53.43 52.46 104.43
N LYS A 879 -54.53 53.22 104.44
CA LYS A 879 -55.31 53.56 103.24
C LYS A 879 -54.46 54.25 102.18
N ASN A 880 -53.54 55.14 102.57
CA ASN A 880 -52.71 55.88 101.61
C ASN A 880 -51.74 54.94 100.87
N ASN A 881 -51.18 53.96 101.56
CA ASN A 881 -50.30 52.98 100.93
C ASN A 881 -51.07 52.09 99.94
N ILE A 882 -52.27 51.63 100.31
CA ILE A 882 -53.11 50.83 99.40
C ILE A 882 -53.52 51.63 98.15
N GLU A 883 -53.86 52.92 98.30
CA GLU A 883 -54.18 53.79 97.16
C GLU A 883 -52.96 54.07 96.26
N ASN A 884 -51.75 54.23 96.84
CA ASN A 884 -50.51 54.33 96.07
C ASN A 884 -50.18 53.05 95.31
N LEU A 885 -50.36 51.88 95.95
CA LEU A 885 -50.12 50.57 95.35
C LEU A 885 -51.07 50.30 94.17
N MET A 886 -52.34 50.62 94.34
CA MET A 886 -53.34 50.61 93.26
C MET A 886 -52.99 51.59 92.13
N GLY A 887 -52.43 52.76 92.44
CA GLY A 887 -51.94 53.72 91.45
C GLY A 887 -50.80 53.15 90.60
N THR A 888 -49.80 52.54 91.24
CA THR A 888 -48.66 51.88 90.59
C THR A 888 -49.11 50.73 89.68
N LEU A 889 -50.02 49.87 90.14
CA LEU A 889 -50.57 48.78 89.34
C LEU A 889 -51.42 49.30 88.16
N LYS A 890 -52.16 50.41 88.33
CA LYS A 890 -52.90 51.07 87.23
C LYS A 890 -51.95 51.69 86.18
N GLN A 891 -50.78 52.19 86.58
CA GLN A 891 -49.74 52.61 85.64
C GLN A 891 -49.19 51.40 84.86
N TRP A 892 -48.73 50.34 85.54
CA TRP A 892 -48.19 49.14 84.87
C TRP A 892 -49.22 48.49 83.94
N ARG A 893 -50.51 48.56 84.27
CA ARG A 893 -51.59 48.07 83.41
C ARG A 893 -51.60 48.76 82.04
N SER A 894 -51.37 50.08 82.00
CA SER A 894 -51.26 50.88 80.77
C SER A 894 -49.96 50.59 80.02
N GLU A 895 -48.83 50.51 80.74
CA GLU A 895 -47.53 50.16 80.14
C GLU A 895 -47.56 48.79 79.43
N VAL A 896 -48.31 47.83 79.99
CA VAL A 896 -48.51 46.48 79.43
C VAL A 896 -49.45 46.47 78.22
N ASP A 897 -50.49 47.33 78.17
CA ASP A 897 -51.31 47.50 76.96
C ASP A 897 -50.49 48.11 75.81
N GLU A 898 -49.72 49.16 76.09
CA GLU A 898 -48.88 49.82 75.08
C GLU A 898 -47.81 48.88 74.52
N LYS A 899 -47.14 48.11 75.38
CA LYS A 899 -46.04 47.20 74.96
C LYS A 899 -46.52 45.92 74.27
N ARG A 900 -47.84 45.72 74.14
CA ARG A 900 -48.45 44.65 73.32
C ARG A 900 -48.05 44.72 71.84
N GLU A 901 -47.68 45.91 71.34
CA GLU A 901 -47.17 46.12 69.98
C GLU A 901 -46.04 45.16 69.58
N VAL A 902 -45.15 44.79 70.52
CA VAL A 902 -43.99 43.91 70.27
C VAL A 902 -44.42 42.47 69.99
N PHE A 903 -45.53 42.02 70.56
CA PHE A 903 -46.09 40.67 70.33
C PHE A 903 -46.81 40.58 68.99
N HIS A 904 -47.48 41.65 68.57
CA HIS A 904 -48.03 41.74 67.21
C HIS A 904 -46.92 41.74 66.15
N ALA A 905 -45.83 42.47 66.38
CA ALA A 905 -44.66 42.44 65.50
C ALA A 905 -43.93 41.07 65.51
N LEU A 906 -44.00 40.31 66.60
CA LEU A 906 -43.49 38.93 66.63
C LEU A 906 -44.37 37.99 65.79
N GLU A 907 -45.69 38.07 65.91
CA GLU A 907 -46.65 37.27 65.14
C GLU A 907 -46.57 37.57 63.63
N ASP A 908 -46.50 38.84 63.23
CA ASP A 908 -46.39 39.25 61.82
C ASP A 908 -45.14 38.66 61.14
N GLU A 909 -44.00 38.68 61.82
CA GLU A 909 -42.75 38.10 61.31
C GLU A 909 -42.75 36.57 61.35
N LEU A 910 -43.44 35.97 62.32
CA LEU A 910 -43.65 34.52 62.38
C LEU A 910 -44.52 34.04 61.20
N GLN A 911 -45.58 34.75 60.84
CA GLN A 911 -46.39 34.43 59.66
C GLN A 911 -45.62 34.61 58.34
N LYS A 912 -44.71 35.59 58.25
CA LYS A 912 -43.79 35.72 57.10
C LYS A 912 -42.79 34.56 57.03
N ALA A 913 -42.19 34.18 58.16
CA ALA A 913 -41.28 33.03 58.23
C ALA A 913 -41.98 31.73 57.78
N LYS A 914 -43.23 31.54 58.24
CA LYS A 914 -44.11 30.46 57.79
C LYS A 914 -44.35 30.48 56.28
N ALA A 915 -44.68 31.63 55.71
CA ALA A 915 -44.95 31.76 54.27
C ALA A 915 -43.72 31.41 53.41
N ILE A 916 -42.52 31.85 53.83
CA ILE A 916 -41.25 31.56 53.14
C ILE A 916 -40.87 30.07 53.30
N SER A 917 -41.10 29.48 54.47
CA SER A 917 -40.96 28.03 54.71
C SER A 917 -41.88 27.21 53.79
N ASP A 918 -43.16 27.59 53.72
CA ASP A 918 -44.16 27.01 52.82
C ASP A 918 -43.73 27.14 51.35
N GLN A 919 -43.15 28.29 50.95
CA GLN A 919 -42.66 28.54 49.59
C GLN A 919 -41.42 27.69 49.27
N MET A 920 -40.48 27.54 50.20
CA MET A 920 -39.32 26.66 50.07
C MET A 920 -39.78 25.20 49.85
N PHE A 921 -40.69 24.70 50.69
CA PHE A 921 -41.20 23.33 50.56
C PHE A 921 -42.04 23.12 49.30
N LYS A 922 -42.86 24.10 48.88
CA LYS A 922 -43.63 24.00 47.64
C LYS A 922 -42.72 23.97 46.40
N THR A 923 -41.71 24.83 46.35
CA THR A 923 -40.85 25.00 45.18
C THR A 923 -39.77 23.93 45.09
N HIS A 924 -38.99 23.74 46.18
CA HIS A 924 -37.75 22.94 46.18
C HIS A 924 -37.83 21.67 47.04
N LYS A 925 -38.98 21.37 47.67
CA LYS A 925 -39.24 20.20 48.54
C LYS A 925 -38.42 20.12 49.83
N GLU A 926 -37.52 21.06 50.07
CA GLU A 926 -36.83 21.22 51.35
C GLU A 926 -37.77 21.69 52.46
N ARG A 927 -37.60 21.12 53.65
CA ARG A 927 -38.41 21.44 54.83
C ARG A 927 -37.66 22.37 55.77
N ASP A 928 -38.40 23.27 56.41
CA ASP A 928 -37.92 24.01 57.57
C ASP A 928 -37.94 23.13 58.83
N LEU A 929 -36.94 23.30 59.69
CA LEU A 929 -36.80 22.65 61.00
C LEU A 929 -36.74 23.68 62.16
N ASP A 930 -36.64 24.97 61.84
CA ASP A 930 -36.51 26.06 62.81
C ASP A 930 -37.89 26.65 63.18
N PHE A 931 -38.80 26.74 62.19
CA PHE A 931 -40.08 27.44 62.34
C PHE A 931 -40.92 26.98 63.54
N ASP A 932 -41.10 25.66 63.71
CA ASP A 932 -41.93 25.11 64.79
C ASP A 932 -41.38 25.48 66.18
N TRP A 933 -40.04 25.58 66.31
CA TRP A 933 -39.41 26.01 67.56
C TRP A 933 -39.61 27.50 67.83
N HIS A 934 -39.46 28.36 66.82
CA HIS A 934 -39.74 29.78 66.96
C HIS A 934 -41.21 30.06 67.27
N LYS A 935 -42.14 29.30 66.67
CA LYS A 935 -43.57 29.38 66.98
C LYS A 935 -43.85 29.01 68.44
N GLU A 936 -43.41 27.83 68.89
CA GLU A 936 -43.59 27.38 70.27
C GLU A 936 -43.03 28.40 71.28
N LYS A 937 -41.87 28.99 70.97
CA LYS A 937 -41.26 30.05 71.80
C LYS A 937 -42.09 31.34 71.84
N ALA A 938 -42.72 31.73 70.73
CA ALA A 938 -43.61 32.90 70.66
C ALA A 938 -44.97 32.66 71.37
N ASP A 939 -45.53 31.45 71.24
CA ASP A 939 -46.75 31.03 71.96
C ASP A 939 -46.52 31.12 73.49
N GLN A 940 -45.43 30.53 73.99
CA GLN A 940 -45.05 30.57 75.42
C GLN A 940 -44.85 32.00 75.97
N LEU A 941 -44.26 32.89 75.16
CA LEU A 941 -44.09 34.30 75.55
C LEU A 941 -45.43 35.05 75.60
N SER A 942 -46.33 34.75 74.67
CA SER A 942 -47.68 35.34 74.63
C SER A 942 -48.52 34.88 75.81
N GLU A 943 -48.41 33.62 76.23
CA GLU A 943 -49.07 33.11 77.44
C GLU A 943 -48.55 33.82 78.71
N ARG A 944 -47.22 33.94 78.87
CA ARG A 944 -46.62 34.64 80.02
C ARG A 944 -47.01 36.12 80.06
N TRP A 945 -47.09 36.79 78.91
CA TRP A 945 -47.59 38.18 78.83
C TRP A 945 -49.05 38.30 79.27
N GLN A 946 -49.92 37.38 78.84
CA GLN A 946 -51.32 37.36 79.27
C GLN A 946 -51.47 37.05 80.78
N ASN A 947 -50.56 36.24 81.34
CA ASN A 947 -50.50 35.98 82.78
C ASN A 947 -50.07 37.22 83.59
N VAL A 948 -49.08 37.99 83.13
CA VAL A 948 -48.71 39.30 83.70
C VAL A 948 -49.91 40.24 83.74
N HIS A 949 -50.59 40.42 82.59
CA HIS A 949 -51.79 41.26 82.45
C HIS A 949 -52.91 40.84 83.42
N SER A 950 -53.23 39.54 83.48
CA SER A 950 -54.24 38.97 84.37
C SER A 950 -53.92 39.22 85.85
N GLN A 951 -52.65 39.10 86.24
CA GLN A 951 -52.22 39.32 87.63
C GLN A 951 -52.34 40.77 88.08
N ILE A 952 -52.02 41.74 87.22
CA ILE A 952 -52.25 43.17 87.50
C ILE A 952 -53.74 43.43 87.74
N GLU A 953 -54.62 42.88 86.90
CA GLU A 953 -56.07 43.08 87.00
C GLU A 953 -56.70 42.41 88.22
N ASN A 954 -56.22 41.22 88.61
CA ASN A 954 -56.68 40.56 89.83
C ASN A 954 -56.19 41.32 91.08
N ARG A 955 -54.89 41.68 91.16
CA ARG A 955 -54.36 42.44 92.31
C ARG A 955 -55.08 43.76 92.53
N LEU A 956 -55.38 44.50 91.45
CA LEU A 956 -56.18 45.73 91.54
C LEU A 956 -57.55 45.51 92.16
N ARG A 957 -58.26 44.46 91.74
CA ARG A 957 -59.59 44.09 92.27
C ARG A 957 -59.53 43.73 93.76
N ASP A 958 -58.48 43.00 94.15
CA ASP A 958 -58.31 42.52 95.51
C ASP A 958 -57.92 43.66 96.47
N LEU A 959 -57.04 44.58 96.04
CA LEU A 959 -56.71 45.80 96.79
C LEU A 959 -57.92 46.74 96.94
N GLU A 960 -58.78 46.87 95.92
CA GLU A 960 -60.05 47.60 96.03
C GLU A 960 -60.99 46.96 97.07
N GLY A 961 -60.97 45.62 97.20
CA GLY A 961 -61.64 44.89 98.28
C GLY A 961 -61.04 45.14 99.66
N ILE A 962 -59.71 45.06 99.80
CA ILE A 962 -58.99 45.27 101.06
C ILE A 962 -59.17 46.70 101.57
N SER A 963 -59.02 47.72 100.70
CA SER A 963 -59.21 49.13 101.02
C SER A 963 -60.59 49.40 101.63
N LYS A 964 -61.63 48.79 101.04
CA LYS A 964 -63.01 48.86 101.51
C LYS A 964 -63.20 48.20 102.87
N SER A 965 -62.63 47.01 103.09
CA SER A 965 -62.67 46.31 104.38
C SER A 965 -61.92 47.06 105.48
N LEU A 966 -60.72 47.60 105.18
CA LEU A 966 -59.92 48.41 106.12
C LEU A 966 -60.69 49.64 106.57
N LYS A 967 -61.36 50.33 105.63
CA LYS A 967 -62.18 51.51 105.94
C LYS A 967 -63.31 51.16 106.92
N TYR A 968 -64.11 50.13 106.64
CA TYR A 968 -65.21 49.75 107.54
C TYR A 968 -64.72 49.36 108.94
N TYR A 969 -63.56 48.71 109.04
CA TYR A 969 -62.91 48.46 110.32
C TYR A 969 -62.51 49.77 111.01
N LYS A 970 -61.70 50.63 110.39
CA LYS A 970 -61.18 51.86 111.02
C LYS A 970 -62.29 52.84 111.40
N ASP A 971 -63.30 53.04 110.54
CA ASP A 971 -64.45 53.90 110.83
C ASP A 971 -65.21 53.42 112.10
N THR A 972 -65.36 52.09 112.25
CA THR A 972 -66.02 51.47 113.42
C THR A 972 -65.10 51.52 114.66
N TYR A 973 -63.81 51.23 114.48
CA TYR A 973 -62.79 51.22 115.53
C TYR A 973 -62.64 52.59 116.21
N HIS A 974 -62.40 53.65 115.43
CA HIS A 974 -62.20 54.99 115.99
C HIS A 974 -63.45 55.52 116.69
N THR A 975 -64.64 55.15 116.21
CA THR A 975 -65.92 55.46 116.87
C THR A 975 -66.07 54.77 118.23
N LEU A 976 -65.53 53.56 118.37
CA LEU A 976 -65.54 52.80 119.63
C LEU A 976 -64.45 53.24 120.60
N ASP A 977 -63.22 53.44 120.12
CA ASP A 977 -62.10 53.89 120.95
C ASP A 977 -62.37 55.26 121.57
N ALA A 978 -62.82 56.23 120.78
CA ALA A 978 -63.19 57.55 121.29
C ALA A 978 -64.35 57.49 122.30
N TRP A 979 -65.26 56.52 122.19
CA TRP A 979 -66.32 56.29 123.16
C TRP A 979 -65.79 55.59 124.43
N ILE A 980 -64.94 54.55 124.32
CA ILE A 980 -64.30 53.88 125.45
C ILE A 980 -63.46 54.89 126.25
N GLN A 981 -62.61 55.67 125.58
CA GLN A 981 -61.81 56.73 126.20
C GLN A 981 -62.67 57.73 126.97
N LYS A 982 -63.78 58.17 126.37
CA LYS A 982 -64.74 59.08 127.03
C LYS A 982 -65.36 58.45 128.29
N VAL A 983 -65.65 57.14 128.28
CA VAL A 983 -66.21 56.44 129.45
C VAL A 983 -65.14 56.14 130.50
N GLU A 984 -63.91 55.78 130.12
CA GLU A 984 -62.75 55.68 131.02
C GLU A 984 -62.50 57.01 131.75
N ASP A 985 -62.48 58.14 131.03
CA ASP A 985 -62.25 59.46 131.63
C ASP A 985 -63.47 59.99 132.42
N THR A 986 -64.67 59.51 132.10
CA THR A 986 -65.86 59.74 132.94
C THR A 986 -65.76 58.95 134.24
N GLN A 987 -65.34 57.68 134.18
CA GLN A 987 -65.12 56.86 135.36
C GLN A 987 -64.00 57.40 136.25
N ARG A 988 -62.88 57.83 135.67
CA ARG A 988 -61.76 58.48 136.37
C ARG A 988 -62.25 59.67 137.22
N LYS A 989 -62.99 60.58 136.59
CA LYS A 989 -63.57 61.77 137.27
C LYS A 989 -64.61 61.41 138.34
N ILE A 990 -65.29 60.27 138.23
CA ILE A 990 -66.22 59.79 139.28
C ILE A 990 -65.47 59.09 140.43
N GLN A 991 -64.26 58.57 140.21
CA GLN A 991 -63.41 58.04 141.28
C GLN A 991 -62.64 59.14 142.03
N GLU A 992 -62.25 60.22 141.34
CA GLU A 992 -61.57 61.38 141.94
C GLU A 992 -62.47 62.18 142.91
N ASN A 993 -63.79 62.16 142.70
CA ASN A 993 -64.76 62.81 143.58
C ASN A 993 -65.35 61.83 144.61
N GLN A 994 -64.83 61.86 145.84
CA GLN A 994 -65.42 61.10 146.95
C GLN A 994 -66.76 61.73 147.40
N PRO A 995 -67.83 60.94 147.63
CA PRO A 995 -69.11 61.46 148.07
C PRO A 995 -69.11 61.85 149.55
N GLU A 996 -69.52 63.08 149.84
CA GLU A 996 -69.52 63.67 151.19
C GLU A 996 -70.66 63.15 152.11
N ASN A 997 -71.61 62.38 151.59
CA ASN A 997 -72.72 61.77 152.34
C ASN A 997 -73.37 60.60 151.58
N SER A 998 -74.16 59.79 152.31
CA SER A 998 -74.96 58.67 151.80
C SER A 998 -75.78 59.04 150.54
N LYS A 999 -76.47 60.19 150.60
CA LYS A 999 -77.33 60.68 149.52
C LYS A 999 -76.57 61.04 148.23
N ALA A 1000 -75.33 61.52 148.35
CA ALA A 1000 -74.43 61.75 147.23
C ALA A 1000 -73.93 60.42 146.63
N LEU A 1001 -73.51 59.47 147.48
CA LEU A 1001 -73.06 58.15 147.07
C LEU A 1001 -74.17 57.36 146.35
N ALA A 1002 -75.41 57.44 146.81
CA ALA A 1002 -76.57 56.84 146.14
C ALA A 1002 -76.81 57.42 144.73
N LYS A 1003 -76.66 58.73 144.55
CA LYS A 1003 -76.76 59.40 143.24
C LYS A 1003 -75.62 58.98 142.30
N GLN A 1004 -74.39 58.93 142.81
CA GLN A 1004 -73.19 58.49 142.10
C GLN A 1004 -73.33 57.02 141.65
N LEU A 1005 -73.78 56.14 142.55
CA LEU A 1005 -74.10 54.73 142.25
C LEU A 1005 -75.19 54.57 141.19
N ASN A 1006 -76.19 55.45 141.16
CA ASN A 1006 -77.22 55.40 140.13
C ASN A 1006 -76.71 55.88 138.76
N GLN A 1007 -75.87 56.92 138.71
CA GLN A 1007 -75.18 57.32 137.47
C GLN A 1007 -74.25 56.22 136.95
N GLN A 1008 -73.55 55.51 137.85
CA GLN A 1008 -72.71 54.35 137.50
C GLN A 1008 -73.52 53.20 136.90
N LYS A 1009 -74.70 52.86 137.46
CA LYS A 1009 -75.61 51.86 136.89
C LYS A 1009 -76.10 52.24 135.49
N MET A 1010 -76.43 53.51 135.26
CA MET A 1010 -76.77 54.00 133.92
C MET A 1010 -75.59 53.87 132.95
N LEU A 1011 -74.37 54.17 133.39
CA LEU A 1011 -73.17 54.06 132.56
C LEU A 1011 -72.84 52.61 132.20
N VAL A 1012 -73.05 51.65 133.13
CA VAL A 1012 -72.93 50.21 132.82
C VAL A 1012 -73.96 49.76 131.79
N SER A 1013 -75.21 50.21 131.88
CA SER A 1013 -76.21 49.90 130.86
C SER A 1013 -75.84 50.48 129.48
N GLU A 1014 -75.26 51.69 129.42
CA GLU A 1014 -74.70 52.23 128.17
C GLU A 1014 -73.56 51.35 127.64
N ILE A 1015 -72.66 50.86 128.51
CA ILE A 1015 -71.55 49.98 128.12
C ILE A 1015 -72.07 48.65 127.57
N GLU A 1016 -72.99 47.98 128.26
CA GLU A 1016 -73.60 46.71 127.82
C GLU A 1016 -74.27 46.85 126.44
N MET A 1017 -74.95 47.98 126.18
CA MET A 1017 -75.54 48.26 124.87
C MET A 1017 -74.52 48.41 123.73
N LYS A 1018 -73.23 48.65 124.02
CA LYS A 1018 -72.16 48.74 123.01
C LYS A 1018 -71.58 47.39 122.60
N GLN A 1019 -71.92 46.28 123.27
CA GLN A 1019 -71.44 44.95 122.90
C GLN A 1019 -71.62 44.65 121.40
N ASN A 1020 -72.83 44.89 120.88
CA ASN A 1020 -73.16 44.69 119.46
C ASN A 1020 -72.24 45.47 118.49
N LYS A 1021 -71.64 46.58 118.94
CA LYS A 1021 -70.68 47.36 118.13
C LYS A 1021 -69.24 46.87 118.28
N ILE A 1022 -68.84 46.35 119.43
CA ILE A 1022 -67.59 45.59 119.58
C ILE A 1022 -67.62 44.36 118.65
N ASP A 1023 -68.76 43.66 118.59
CA ASP A 1023 -68.94 42.48 117.73
C ASP A 1023 -68.94 42.85 116.23
N GLU A 1024 -69.56 43.97 115.85
CA GLU A 1024 -69.47 44.51 114.48
C GLU A 1024 -68.03 44.91 114.11
N CYS A 1025 -67.28 45.52 115.03
CA CYS A 1025 -65.88 45.86 114.84
C CYS A 1025 -64.99 44.59 114.70
N GLN A 1026 -65.30 43.52 115.43
CA GLN A 1026 -64.65 42.22 115.26
C GLN A 1026 -64.88 41.66 113.85
N LYS A 1027 -66.13 41.69 113.38
CA LYS A 1027 -66.47 41.20 112.03
C LYS A 1027 -65.69 41.91 110.93
N TYR A 1028 -65.53 43.24 111.01
CA TYR A 1028 -64.74 43.97 110.00
C TYR A 1028 -63.23 43.72 110.12
N SER A 1029 -62.69 43.46 111.32
CA SER A 1029 -61.27 43.09 111.50
C SER A 1029 -60.98 41.70 110.93
N GLU A 1030 -61.87 40.74 111.16
CA GLU A 1030 -61.83 39.39 110.57
C GLU A 1030 -61.96 39.43 109.04
N GLN A 1031 -62.86 40.25 108.50
CA GLN A 1031 -63.04 40.42 107.06
C GLN A 1031 -61.82 41.06 106.37
N TYR A 1032 -61.21 42.08 106.99
CA TYR A 1032 -59.93 42.63 106.53
C TYR A 1032 -58.82 41.57 106.59
N SER A 1033 -58.72 40.84 107.70
CA SER A 1033 -57.72 39.79 107.91
C SER A 1033 -57.77 38.69 106.84
N SER A 1034 -58.97 38.21 106.47
CA SER A 1034 -59.12 37.25 105.36
C SER A 1034 -58.63 37.86 104.05
N SER A 1035 -59.19 39.02 103.66
CA SER A 1035 -58.90 39.64 102.36
C SER A 1035 -57.40 39.90 102.14
N VAL A 1036 -56.67 40.31 103.19
CA VAL A 1036 -55.21 40.46 103.15
C VAL A 1036 -54.50 39.12 103.00
N LYS A 1037 -54.89 38.09 103.74
CA LYS A 1037 -54.28 36.75 103.66
C LYS A 1037 -54.49 36.10 102.29
N ASP A 1038 -55.66 36.30 101.70
CA ASP A 1038 -56.00 35.83 100.36
C ASP A 1038 -55.11 36.52 99.30
N TYR A 1039 -54.87 37.83 99.43
CA TYR A 1039 -53.94 38.59 98.57
C TYR A 1039 -52.47 38.20 98.76
N GLU A 1040 -52.02 38.03 100.01
CA GLU A 1040 -50.67 37.57 100.34
C GLU A 1040 -50.41 36.18 99.75
N LEU A 1041 -51.40 35.27 99.86
CA LEU A 1041 -51.35 33.94 99.26
C LEU A 1041 -51.28 33.99 97.73
N GLN A 1042 -52.17 34.74 97.07
CA GLN A 1042 -52.17 34.87 95.60
C GLN A 1042 -50.85 35.46 95.08
N THR A 1043 -50.34 36.49 95.74
CA THR A 1043 -49.04 37.12 95.43
C THR A 1043 -47.89 36.14 95.61
N MET A 1044 -47.90 35.33 96.67
CA MET A 1044 -46.91 34.26 96.87
C MET A 1044 -47.01 33.13 95.84
N THR A 1045 -48.22 32.75 95.43
CA THR A 1045 -48.45 31.71 94.41
C THR A 1045 -47.92 32.16 93.05
N TYR A 1046 -48.19 33.40 92.62
CA TYR A 1046 -47.63 33.92 91.38
C TYR A 1046 -46.10 34.03 91.43
N ARG A 1047 -45.54 34.53 92.54
CA ARG A 1047 -44.09 34.60 92.74
C ARG A 1047 -43.43 33.22 92.60
N ALA A 1048 -44.01 32.18 93.22
CA ALA A 1048 -43.51 30.82 93.09
C ALA A 1048 -43.63 30.24 91.66
N MET A 1049 -44.65 30.62 90.89
CA MET A 1049 -44.79 30.26 89.48
C MET A 1049 -43.66 30.88 88.64
N VAL A 1050 -43.44 32.19 88.78
CA VAL A 1050 -42.37 32.92 88.10
C VAL A 1050 -40.98 32.39 88.50
N ASP A 1051 -40.72 32.16 89.78
CA ASP A 1051 -39.45 31.60 90.28
C ASP A 1051 -39.14 30.23 89.62
N SER A 1052 -40.16 29.40 89.40
CA SER A 1052 -40.02 28.10 88.74
C SER A 1052 -39.66 28.20 87.25
N GLN A 1053 -40.12 29.25 86.58
CA GLN A 1053 -39.84 29.55 85.17
C GLN A 1053 -38.48 30.23 85.00
N GLN A 1054 -38.12 31.16 85.90
CA GLN A 1054 -36.89 31.95 85.82
C GLN A 1054 -35.66 31.28 86.47
N LYS A 1055 -35.83 30.20 87.25
CA LYS A 1055 -34.75 29.45 87.94
C LYS A 1055 -33.83 30.31 88.84
N SER A 1056 -34.38 31.36 89.45
CA SER A 1056 -33.62 32.32 90.27
C SER A 1056 -33.65 31.98 91.78
N PRO A 1057 -32.49 31.94 92.49
CA PRO A 1057 -32.43 31.57 93.91
C PRO A 1057 -32.63 32.77 94.86
N VAL A 1058 -33.75 33.48 94.76
CA VAL A 1058 -34.03 34.66 95.61
C VAL A 1058 -34.35 34.25 97.05
N LYS A 1059 -33.61 34.79 98.03
CA LYS A 1059 -33.83 34.52 99.46
C LYS A 1059 -35.05 35.29 99.99
N ARG A 1060 -36.05 34.53 100.45
CA ARG A 1060 -37.31 35.05 101.01
C ARG A 1060 -37.07 35.97 102.21
N ARG A 1061 -37.54 37.23 102.15
CA ARG A 1061 -37.94 37.97 103.36
C ARG A 1061 -39.26 37.36 103.86
N ARG A 1062 -39.37 37.10 105.16
CA ARG A 1062 -40.66 36.74 105.79
C ARG A 1062 -41.41 38.04 106.05
N MET A 1063 -42.38 38.35 105.20
CA MET A 1063 -43.21 39.55 105.36
C MET A 1063 -44.09 39.40 106.61
N GLN A 1064 -44.31 40.51 107.31
CA GLN A 1064 -45.09 40.54 108.56
C GLN A 1064 -46.48 41.07 108.23
N SER A 1065 -47.49 40.19 108.32
CA SER A 1065 -48.82 40.46 107.76
C SER A 1065 -49.54 41.58 108.50
N SER A 1066 -50.13 42.52 107.75
CA SER A 1066 -50.90 43.62 108.35
C SER A 1066 -52.24 43.17 108.93
N SER A 1067 -52.71 41.96 108.59
CA SER A 1067 -53.75 41.23 109.33
C SER A 1067 -53.48 41.26 110.82
N ASP A 1068 -52.25 40.93 111.22
CA ASP A 1068 -51.95 40.59 112.62
C ASP A 1068 -51.86 41.85 113.48
N LEU A 1069 -51.45 42.98 112.87
CA LEU A 1069 -51.55 44.32 113.46
C LEU A 1069 -53.00 44.72 113.73
N ILE A 1070 -53.90 44.53 112.76
CA ILE A 1070 -55.34 44.89 112.90
C ILE A 1070 -56.07 43.96 113.87
N ILE A 1071 -55.72 42.66 113.91
CA ILE A 1071 -56.22 41.75 114.94
C ILE A 1071 -55.76 42.22 116.33
N GLN A 1072 -54.49 42.56 116.51
CA GLN A 1072 -53.98 42.98 117.82
C GLN A 1072 -54.55 44.34 118.26
N GLU A 1073 -54.63 45.32 117.36
CA GLU A 1073 -55.28 46.62 117.61
C GLU A 1073 -56.74 46.45 118.08
N PHE A 1074 -57.48 45.51 117.48
CA PHE A 1074 -58.83 45.14 117.96
C PHE A 1074 -58.81 44.41 119.31
N MET A 1075 -57.85 43.52 119.57
CA MET A 1075 -57.75 42.80 120.84
C MET A 1075 -57.44 43.74 122.01
N ASP A 1076 -56.62 44.77 121.80
CA ASP A 1076 -56.32 45.78 122.82
C ASP A 1076 -57.57 46.62 123.13
N LEU A 1077 -58.35 47.03 122.12
CA LEU A 1077 -59.64 47.69 122.28
C LEU A 1077 -60.64 46.82 123.06
N ARG A 1078 -60.77 45.55 122.69
CA ARG A 1078 -61.65 44.57 123.36
C ARG A 1078 -61.21 44.30 124.80
N THR A 1079 -59.91 44.31 125.07
CA THR A 1079 -59.34 44.20 126.42
C THR A 1079 -59.70 45.43 127.27
N ARG A 1080 -59.53 46.66 126.75
CA ARG A 1080 -59.94 47.90 127.43
C ARG A 1080 -61.44 47.90 127.75
N TYR A 1081 -62.29 47.58 126.78
CA TYR A 1081 -63.73 47.44 126.98
C TYR A 1081 -64.08 46.40 128.06
N THR A 1082 -63.44 45.22 128.05
CA THR A 1082 -63.68 44.17 129.04
C THR A 1082 -63.18 44.56 130.45
N ALA A 1083 -62.04 45.25 130.53
CA ALA A 1083 -61.53 45.79 131.78
C ALA A 1083 -62.44 46.91 132.33
N LEU A 1084 -62.99 47.76 131.47
CA LEU A 1084 -63.97 48.78 131.82
C LEU A 1084 -65.27 48.16 132.37
N VAL A 1085 -65.88 47.20 131.65
CA VAL A 1085 -67.05 46.43 132.13
C VAL A 1085 -66.78 45.85 133.52
N THR A 1086 -65.62 45.22 133.70
CA THR A 1086 -65.21 44.59 134.95
C THR A 1086 -65.06 45.62 136.09
N LEU A 1087 -64.30 46.70 135.85
CA LEU A 1087 -64.05 47.77 136.81
C LEU A 1087 -65.35 48.47 137.24
N MET A 1088 -66.22 48.78 136.30
CA MET A 1088 -67.51 49.42 136.54
C MET A 1088 -68.43 48.51 137.37
N THR A 1089 -68.49 47.22 137.04
CA THR A 1089 -69.29 46.23 137.79
C THR A 1089 -68.77 46.04 139.23
N GLN A 1090 -67.45 45.96 139.40
CA GLN A 1090 -66.82 45.89 140.72
C GLN A 1090 -67.02 47.18 141.53
N TYR A 1091 -66.93 48.34 140.88
CA TYR A 1091 -67.16 49.65 141.51
C TYR A 1091 -68.62 49.80 141.96
N ILE A 1092 -69.62 49.42 141.14
CA ILE A 1092 -71.03 49.39 141.54
C ILE A 1092 -71.25 48.49 142.76
N LYS A 1093 -70.60 47.33 142.81
CA LYS A 1093 -70.69 46.42 143.96
C LYS A 1093 -70.08 47.04 145.21
N PHE A 1094 -68.82 47.51 145.14
CA PHE A 1094 -68.12 48.15 146.26
C PHE A 1094 -68.83 49.42 146.76
N ALA A 1095 -69.33 50.27 145.86
CA ALA A 1095 -70.07 51.47 146.19
C ALA A 1095 -71.46 51.15 146.78
N GLY A 1096 -72.12 50.07 146.34
CA GLY A 1096 -73.35 49.56 146.96
C GLY A 1096 -73.11 49.01 148.37
N ASP A 1097 -72.08 48.17 148.54
CA ASP A 1097 -71.67 47.61 149.84
C ASP A 1097 -71.12 48.69 150.80
N SER A 1098 -70.73 49.86 150.29
CA SER A 1098 -70.29 51.01 151.09
C SER A 1098 -71.43 51.98 151.40
N LEU A 1099 -72.38 52.17 150.47
CA LEU A 1099 -73.62 52.90 150.72
C LEU A 1099 -74.41 52.23 151.85
N LYS A 1100 -74.57 50.91 151.78
CA LYS A 1100 -75.27 50.14 152.79
C LYS A 1100 -74.65 50.28 154.20
N ARG A 1101 -73.33 50.41 154.29
CA ARG A 1101 -72.62 50.65 155.57
C ARG A 1101 -72.83 52.07 156.09
N LEU A 1102 -72.80 53.08 155.22
CA LEU A 1102 -73.12 54.46 155.61
C LEU A 1102 -74.59 54.60 156.04
N GLU A 1103 -75.51 53.92 155.37
CA GLU A 1103 -76.93 53.86 155.76
C GLU A 1103 -77.17 53.04 157.05
N GLU A 1104 -76.21 52.21 157.47
CA GLU A 1104 -76.19 51.47 158.76
C GLU A 1104 -75.49 52.26 159.89
N GLU A 1105 -74.79 53.37 159.59
CA GLU A 1105 -74.13 54.26 160.57
C GLU A 1105 -74.91 55.57 160.84
N GLU A 1106 -75.95 55.90 160.05
CA GLU A 1106 -76.82 57.09 160.21
C GLU A 1106 -78.13 56.83 161.02
N VAL A 1107 -78.16 55.83 161.92
CA VAL A 1107 -79.39 55.36 162.64
C VAL A 1107 -79.24 55.36 164.16
#